data_AF-A0A4R5F826-F1
#
_entry.id   AF-A0A4R5F826-F1
#
_cell.length_a   1.000
_cell.length_b   1.000
_cell.length_c   1.000
_cell.angle_alpha   90.00
_cell.angle_beta   90.00
_cell.angle_gamma   90.00
#
_symmetry.space_group_name_H-M   'P 1'
#
loop_
_entity.id
_entity.type
_entity.pdbx_description
1 polymer ?
#
loop_
_entity_poly.entity_id
_entity_poly.type
_entity_poly.pdbx_seq_one_letter_code
_entity_poly.pdbx_strand_id
1 'polypeptide(L)'
;MNLEKSFMKKYLPVWFPLKEIKCESKNTSISSLAPKILTKKEDIEKIQPYLDKLRDTINAKDVNNIALTGSYGSGKSTIIKTFKNLNHNNEYLNISLASFNNTDKNKENLDKEQKKLNREELERLLEVSILQQIFYHVNPSKIPESRFKRIIIIPKFKLWLISIGFIFWSLSIILLLRYNYLDKINPINWHTKDNLDWFSILLVFPIAFFGVSFFSKSIVELFKNSKINKLNIKGELELGENINKSIFNEHLDEILYFFEMTHYNVVIFEDLDRFDNTDIFTKLREINILLNNSNLIEREIKFVYAIGDNLLKDKKERVKFFEYIIPIIPFINSSNADEQLKTLIKETDLDNNIFSNEFLSDVTIFIEDIDMRLLTNIFHEFVIYRNTLKPEFIKKPEELFAIIIYKNIDPEDFEKLNNKKGKLYNLINGKNKYVESLIKTLDDKIADFEINIEDIKKEKVLNLDELRSIYIIILSKKLPNASEIYLNNKRYNCGDLINEDLFNEVMKTSDFRYYQNGNGFYNSGISFSNIEKEVNSNYNYIKRESLILDKLNNKEQTLKNDIDNLKTKKAEINSWELKQIFEEIDLNQYLNDFSNNGLLRNLILNGYINENYNDYISLFHGVNLDKEDFQFKKNVVGKFQTDFYFKLSKIENLVDEIDERHFKFEFILNYDLLDFLGEKYSKYSSKYDAIVILLTNEKKRSIEFIDGYINHNSYLTKEALFETFGKEVFDEDTLQKINKKNNKKLDIFINKLTIYWGGFWEYIYINSNYPEDKVNMYLGLIIRFSKIETIINNQNKKLLKEAIEQNPHFLSLIEKSNELNFSDKISKLIEQLNVSFEILENPNNETKELFEFILNNGYYQINKVNLLQMLNLYGEKEETFETANYSTIQNSNCKPLIEYVNANINNYVDDVYLKLEQNNSENEDALLKLLNNEDLEDQFKIKIIQKVETLISNLSDIEDIQIKKELLINLKVVVDWDNVIDYFNNCEDKIDEKLIEYLNTEEVSNQLSELSLSKDDKKFEGSLLVCNEIKNDIYKKLLDCIYYVYNQLSFENLSEHKVVSLVERKLTITKSNYDKLRENFADNHITLIVRDFNTFFEKIEDFETDVDDILSILKYDKITIDNRFKYISKLTVQTIIDNKAIAKKVGEIILSKSSKIEFEFNTIESIVKSLDSTENKVKFVNLYFTELSNENIISLVKSLSYNHSELFVKQHKPLFNDNIYNRDLLTKLKSKGLINSFGIYVKDNSKIKAVANY
;
A
#
# COMPACT_ATOMS: atom_id res chain seq x y z
N MET A 1 -75.94 19.83 -67.37
CA MET A 1 -74.96 19.02 -66.60
C MET A 1 -75.11 19.09 -65.07
N ASN A 2 -75.97 19.96 -64.50
CA ASN A 2 -76.20 20.04 -63.04
C ASN A 2 -77.32 19.12 -62.50
N LEU A 3 -78.17 18.54 -63.36
CA LEU A 3 -79.22 17.60 -62.95
C LEU A 3 -78.72 16.15 -62.81
N GLU A 4 -77.78 15.69 -63.66
CA GLU A 4 -77.20 14.35 -63.55
C GLU A 4 -76.33 14.16 -62.30
N LYS A 5 -75.62 15.20 -61.85
CA LYS A 5 -74.82 15.14 -60.62
C LYS A 5 -75.69 15.04 -59.37
N SER A 6 -76.87 15.63 -59.35
CA SER A 6 -77.80 15.58 -58.21
C SER A 6 -78.44 14.19 -58.08
N PHE A 7 -78.83 13.58 -59.20
CA PHE A 7 -79.46 12.26 -59.21
C PHE A 7 -78.48 11.14 -58.82
N MET A 8 -77.23 11.20 -59.31
CA MET A 8 -76.19 10.23 -58.96
C MET A 8 -75.75 10.33 -57.49
N LYS A 9 -75.74 11.53 -56.87
CA LYS A 9 -75.31 11.70 -55.47
C LYS A 9 -76.31 11.15 -54.45
N LYS A 10 -77.59 11.06 -54.81
CA LYS A 10 -78.67 10.71 -53.87
C LYS A 10 -78.92 9.20 -53.75
N TYR A 11 -78.59 8.41 -54.78
CA TYR A 11 -78.93 6.98 -54.83
C TYR A 11 -77.74 6.01 -54.83
N LEU A 12 -76.50 6.46 -55.08
CA LEU A 12 -75.30 5.61 -54.98
C LEU A 12 -74.94 5.10 -53.56
N PRO A 13 -75.28 5.77 -52.42
CA PRO A 13 -74.87 5.29 -51.10
C PRO A 13 -75.58 4.02 -50.63
N VAL A 14 -76.62 3.56 -51.34
CA VAL A 14 -77.46 2.42 -50.92
C VAL A 14 -76.87 1.07 -51.35
N TRP A 15 -76.02 1.01 -52.38
CA TRP A 15 -75.48 -0.25 -52.94
C TRP A 15 -73.97 -0.44 -52.76
N PHE A 16 -73.22 0.59 -52.35
CA PHE A 16 -71.82 0.49 -51.95
C PHE A 16 -71.56 1.41 -50.75
N PRO A 17 -71.26 0.88 -49.55
CA PRO A 17 -70.84 1.72 -48.45
C PRO A 17 -69.42 2.23 -48.77
N LEU A 18 -69.33 3.45 -49.31
CA LEU A 18 -68.09 4.20 -49.31
C LEU A 18 -67.74 4.48 -47.85
N LYS A 19 -66.78 3.72 -47.34
CA LYS A 19 -66.16 3.96 -46.03
C LYS A 19 -65.54 5.36 -46.09
N GLU A 20 -66.21 6.34 -45.50
CA GLU A 20 -65.55 7.60 -45.13
C GLU A 20 -64.46 7.22 -44.13
N ILE A 21 -63.24 7.08 -44.64
CA ILE A 21 -62.05 7.09 -43.81
C ILE A 21 -61.97 8.52 -43.29
N LYS A 22 -62.51 8.75 -42.09
CA LYS A 22 -62.02 9.83 -41.24
C LYS A 22 -60.52 9.58 -41.09
N CYS A 23 -59.71 10.37 -41.78
CA CYS A 23 -58.32 10.54 -41.40
C CYS A 23 -58.35 11.19 -40.01
N GLU A 24 -58.32 10.37 -38.96
CA GLU A 24 -57.76 10.82 -37.69
C GLU A 24 -56.38 11.37 -38.02
N SER A 25 -56.20 12.67 -37.84
CA SER A 25 -54.88 13.28 -37.80
C SER A 25 -54.15 12.66 -36.62
N LYS A 26 -53.44 11.55 -36.85
CA LYS A 26 -52.30 11.22 -36.00
C LYS A 26 -51.42 12.47 -36.03
N ASN A 27 -51.32 13.16 -34.88
CA ASN A 27 -50.28 14.14 -34.64
C ASN A 27 -48.97 13.42 -34.88
N THR A 28 -48.48 13.54 -36.12
CA THR A 28 -47.14 13.14 -36.47
C THR A 28 -46.29 14.33 -36.06
N SER A 29 -45.44 14.13 -35.05
CA SER A 29 -44.45 15.08 -34.53
C SER A 29 -43.31 15.34 -35.54
N ILE A 30 -43.65 15.41 -36.84
CA ILE A 30 -42.71 15.72 -37.91
C ILE A 30 -42.96 17.17 -38.28
N SER A 31 -42.12 18.05 -37.74
CA SER A 31 -42.12 19.46 -38.11
C SER A 31 -41.57 19.57 -39.55
N SER A 32 -42.34 20.15 -40.48
CA SER A 32 -41.91 20.31 -41.87
C SER A 32 -41.04 21.56 -42.03
N LEU A 33 -39.99 21.49 -42.86
CA LEU A 33 -39.21 22.64 -43.32
C LEU A 33 -40.00 23.55 -44.28
N ALA A 34 -41.14 23.09 -44.78
CA ALA A 34 -42.02 23.87 -45.63
C ALA A 34 -42.65 25.04 -44.83
N PRO A 35 -42.91 26.20 -45.47
CA PRO A 35 -43.57 27.31 -44.78
C PRO A 35 -44.90 26.86 -44.18
N LYS A 36 -45.08 27.08 -42.87
CA LYS A 36 -46.26 26.68 -42.09
C LYS A 36 -47.37 27.72 -42.22
N ILE A 37 -48.62 27.30 -42.04
CA ILE A 37 -49.74 28.23 -41.84
C ILE A 37 -49.83 28.48 -40.35
N LEU A 38 -49.76 29.74 -39.93
CA LEU A 38 -49.90 30.09 -38.52
C LEU A 38 -51.37 29.96 -38.12
N THR A 39 -51.65 29.12 -37.12
CA THR A 39 -53.00 28.85 -36.61
C THR A 39 -53.22 29.33 -35.18
N LYS A 40 -52.14 29.54 -34.41
CA LYS A 40 -52.19 30.08 -33.04
C LYS A 40 -52.49 31.58 -33.09
N LYS A 41 -53.37 32.04 -32.20
CA LYS A 41 -53.80 33.44 -32.15
C LYS A 41 -52.63 34.40 -31.87
N GLU A 42 -51.75 34.04 -30.94
CA GLU A 42 -50.56 34.83 -30.57
C GLU A 42 -49.59 35.04 -31.73
N ASP A 43 -49.36 34.00 -32.56
CA ASP A 43 -48.46 34.07 -33.70
C ASP A 43 -49.06 34.87 -34.87
N ILE A 44 -50.38 34.81 -35.05
CA ILE A 44 -51.11 35.62 -36.04
C ILE A 44 -51.06 37.10 -35.64
N GLU A 45 -51.23 37.42 -34.36
CA GLU A 45 -51.15 38.80 -33.85
C GLU A 45 -49.79 39.45 -34.15
N LYS A 46 -48.68 38.71 -34.05
CA LYS A 46 -47.33 39.20 -34.38
C LYS A 46 -47.17 39.61 -35.85
N ILE A 47 -47.89 38.95 -36.77
CA ILE A 47 -47.76 39.19 -38.22
C ILE A 47 -48.92 40.01 -38.80
N GLN A 48 -49.91 40.36 -37.97
CA GLN A 48 -51.11 41.08 -38.38
C GLN A 48 -50.81 42.37 -39.17
N PRO A 49 -49.82 43.21 -38.79
CA PRO A 49 -49.49 44.41 -39.58
C PRO A 49 -49.08 44.10 -41.02
N TYR A 50 -48.40 42.97 -41.27
CA TYR A 50 -48.02 42.55 -42.62
C TYR A 50 -49.23 42.03 -43.41
N LEU A 51 -50.12 41.28 -42.76
CA LEU A 51 -51.35 40.77 -43.36
C LEU A 51 -52.28 41.92 -43.76
N ASP A 52 -52.45 42.90 -42.88
CA ASP A 52 -53.24 44.10 -43.14
C ASP A 52 -52.62 44.90 -44.28
N LYS A 53 -51.30 45.09 -44.29
CA LYS A 53 -50.65 45.84 -45.35
C LYS A 53 -50.70 45.15 -46.71
N LEU A 54 -50.56 43.82 -46.75
CA LEU A 54 -50.78 43.03 -47.97
C LEU A 54 -52.23 43.17 -48.47
N ARG A 55 -53.21 43.15 -47.57
CA ARG A 55 -54.62 43.35 -47.92
C ARG A 55 -54.86 44.74 -48.50
N ASP A 56 -54.33 45.77 -47.84
CA ASP A 56 -54.47 47.17 -48.27
C ASP A 56 -53.84 47.40 -49.65
N THR A 57 -52.64 46.86 -49.87
CA THR A 57 -51.90 47.03 -51.13
C THR A 57 -52.52 46.26 -52.30
N ILE A 58 -53.03 45.04 -52.05
CA ILE A 58 -53.75 44.27 -53.08
C ILE A 58 -55.07 44.94 -53.48
N ASN A 59 -55.76 45.61 -52.53
CA ASN A 59 -57.01 46.32 -52.80
C ASN A 59 -56.80 47.77 -53.30
N ALA A 60 -55.57 48.28 -53.28
CA ALA A 60 -55.26 49.63 -53.72
C ALA A 60 -55.26 49.73 -55.26
N LYS A 61 -55.91 50.78 -55.76
CA LYS A 61 -55.84 51.14 -57.19
C LYS A 61 -54.42 51.55 -57.57
N ASP A 62 -54.03 51.25 -58.81
CA ASP A 62 -52.72 51.56 -59.41
C ASP A 62 -51.48 50.91 -58.75
N VAL A 63 -51.64 50.12 -57.69
CA VAL A 63 -50.54 49.33 -57.10
C VAL A 63 -50.58 47.92 -57.67
N ASN A 64 -49.80 47.64 -58.72
CA ASN A 64 -49.89 46.37 -59.43
C ASN A 64 -48.69 45.43 -59.21
N ASN A 65 -47.51 45.95 -58.89
CA ASN A 65 -46.32 45.15 -58.57
C ASN A 65 -45.90 45.42 -57.11
N ILE A 66 -46.07 44.41 -56.26
CA ILE A 66 -45.85 44.50 -54.81
C ILE A 66 -44.68 43.58 -54.44
N ALA A 67 -43.60 44.12 -53.89
CA ALA A 67 -42.51 43.30 -53.35
C ALA A 67 -42.68 43.08 -51.85
N LEU A 68 -42.48 41.84 -51.44
CA LEU A 68 -42.34 41.43 -50.06
C LEU A 68 -40.85 41.12 -49.84
N THR A 69 -40.13 42.06 -49.24
CA THR A 69 -38.67 42.01 -49.09
C THR A 69 -38.29 41.59 -47.67
N GLY A 70 -37.20 40.85 -47.54
CA GLY A 70 -36.63 40.49 -46.24
C GLY A 70 -35.41 39.61 -46.46
N SER A 71 -34.62 39.35 -45.41
CA SER A 71 -33.52 38.38 -45.51
C SER A 71 -34.03 36.99 -45.91
N TYR A 72 -33.11 36.11 -46.32
CA TYR A 72 -33.47 34.72 -46.55
C TYR A 72 -33.98 34.09 -45.25
N GLY A 73 -35.05 33.30 -45.33
CA GLY A 73 -35.68 32.70 -44.15
C GLY A 73 -36.43 33.67 -43.22
N SER A 74 -36.62 34.93 -43.61
CA SER A 74 -37.40 35.92 -42.85
C SER A 74 -38.91 35.63 -42.74
N GLY A 75 -39.39 34.50 -43.28
CA GLY A 75 -40.78 34.04 -43.21
C GLY A 75 -41.75 34.67 -44.21
N LYS A 76 -41.24 35.25 -45.31
CA LYS A 76 -42.03 35.77 -46.44
C LYS A 76 -43.11 34.79 -46.92
N SER A 77 -42.72 33.55 -47.23
CA SER A 77 -43.65 32.50 -47.68
C SER A 77 -44.66 32.09 -46.61
N THR A 78 -44.31 32.15 -45.32
CA THR A 78 -45.21 31.87 -44.19
C THR A 78 -46.31 32.92 -44.11
N ILE A 79 -45.95 34.20 -44.21
CA ILE A 79 -46.91 35.32 -44.25
C ILE A 79 -47.81 35.19 -45.48
N ILE A 80 -47.24 34.90 -46.64
CA ILE A 80 -47.98 34.71 -47.90
C ILE A 80 -48.98 33.53 -47.81
N LYS A 81 -48.56 32.38 -47.26
CA LYS A 81 -49.46 31.23 -47.07
C LYS A 81 -50.56 31.51 -46.05
N THR A 82 -50.22 32.19 -44.96
CA THR A 82 -51.19 32.56 -43.92
C THR A 82 -52.21 33.57 -44.47
N PHE A 83 -51.74 34.56 -45.25
CA PHE A 83 -52.59 35.52 -45.94
C PHE A 83 -53.58 34.84 -46.91
N LYS A 84 -53.09 33.91 -47.75
CA LYS A 84 -53.93 33.13 -48.68
C LYS A 84 -55.01 32.32 -47.95
N ASN A 85 -54.68 31.77 -46.78
CA ASN A 85 -55.62 30.99 -45.97
C ASN A 85 -56.69 31.87 -45.30
N LEU A 86 -56.37 33.12 -44.93
CA LEU A 86 -57.30 34.03 -44.28
C LEU A 86 -58.15 34.84 -45.29
N ASN A 87 -57.64 35.08 -46.50
CA ASN A 87 -58.31 35.91 -47.52
C ASN A 87 -58.72 35.10 -48.75
N HIS A 88 -59.91 34.49 -48.71
CA HIS A 88 -60.48 33.70 -49.81
C HIS A 88 -61.15 34.53 -50.92
N ASN A 89 -61.22 35.85 -50.79
CA ASN A 89 -61.90 36.72 -51.76
C ASN A 89 -61.14 36.86 -53.09
N ASN A 90 -59.87 36.45 -53.14
CA ASN A 90 -59.00 36.54 -54.32
C ASN A 90 -58.61 35.13 -54.80
N GLU A 91 -58.43 34.96 -56.11
CA GLU A 91 -57.87 33.74 -56.70
C GLU A 91 -56.37 33.92 -56.95
N TYR A 92 -55.56 33.10 -56.27
CA TYR A 92 -54.11 33.21 -56.29
C TYR A 92 -53.47 32.19 -57.25
N LEU A 93 -52.56 32.67 -58.10
CA LEU A 93 -51.67 31.83 -58.90
C LEU A 93 -50.28 31.85 -58.28
N ASN A 94 -49.79 30.70 -57.82
CA ASN A 94 -48.47 30.59 -57.20
C ASN A 94 -47.46 30.07 -58.21
N ILE A 95 -46.36 30.81 -58.37
CA ILE A 95 -45.23 30.48 -59.23
C ILE A 95 -44.00 30.41 -58.32
N SER A 96 -43.44 29.22 -58.14
CA SER A 96 -42.25 28.95 -57.33
C SER A 96 -41.24 28.18 -58.17
N LEU A 97 -40.09 28.79 -58.44
CA LEU A 97 -39.08 28.21 -59.32
C LEU A 97 -38.18 27.24 -58.54
N ALA A 98 -38.28 25.95 -58.86
CA ALA A 98 -37.34 24.93 -58.42
C ALA A 98 -36.37 24.61 -59.56
N SER A 99 -35.30 25.37 -59.72
CA SER A 99 -34.19 24.95 -60.58
C SER A 99 -32.87 25.13 -59.82
N PHE A 100 -32.20 24.00 -59.62
CA PHE A 100 -30.86 23.89 -59.04
C PHE A 100 -29.84 24.04 -60.16
N ASN A 101 -29.17 25.19 -60.23
CA ASN A 101 -27.92 25.29 -60.97
C ASN A 101 -26.78 25.59 -60.00
N ASN A 102 -26.02 24.53 -59.68
CA ASN A 102 -24.69 24.59 -59.11
C ASN A 102 -23.73 25.21 -60.13
N THR A 103 -23.47 26.52 -60.04
CA THR A 103 -22.33 27.13 -60.73
C THR A 103 -21.81 28.34 -59.96
N ASP A 104 -21.23 28.14 -58.77
CA ASP A 104 -20.54 29.23 -58.06
C ASP A 104 -19.03 29.03 -57.85
N LYS A 105 -18.46 27.86 -58.15
CA LYS A 105 -17.00 27.66 -57.98
C LYS A 105 -16.13 27.98 -59.22
N ASN A 106 -16.70 28.27 -60.40
CA ASN A 106 -15.93 28.50 -61.64
C ASN A 106 -16.09 29.90 -62.27
N LYS A 107 -16.79 30.84 -61.63
CA LYS A 107 -17.16 32.14 -62.23
C LYS A 107 -16.05 33.18 -62.32
N GLU A 108 -14.93 33.01 -61.61
CA GLU A 108 -13.85 34.00 -61.60
C GLU A 108 -13.00 33.99 -62.87
N ASN A 109 -12.93 32.87 -63.61
CA ASN A 109 -12.07 32.69 -64.79
C ASN A 109 -12.75 32.88 -66.17
N LEU A 110 -13.99 33.39 -66.24
CA LEU A 110 -14.73 33.58 -67.50
C LEU A 110 -14.62 35.01 -68.06
N ASP A 111 -14.44 35.14 -69.38
CA ASP A 111 -14.42 36.40 -70.13
C ASP A 111 -15.77 37.15 -70.07
N LYS A 112 -15.74 38.48 -70.26
CA LYS A 112 -16.93 39.35 -70.20
C LYS A 112 -18.05 38.94 -71.17
N GLU A 113 -17.73 38.46 -72.36
CA GLU A 113 -18.74 38.01 -73.34
C GLU A 113 -19.40 36.69 -72.91
N GLN A 114 -18.64 35.73 -72.38
CA GLN A 114 -19.17 34.46 -71.89
C GLN A 114 -20.06 34.66 -70.64
N LYS A 115 -19.70 35.60 -69.75
CA LYS A 115 -20.55 35.98 -68.61
C LYS A 115 -21.89 36.58 -69.04
N LYS A 116 -21.90 37.36 -70.14
CA LYS A 116 -23.13 37.94 -70.68
C LYS A 116 -24.02 36.88 -71.33
N LEU A 117 -23.44 35.99 -72.14
CA LEU A 117 -24.17 34.91 -72.82
C LEU A 117 -24.85 33.96 -71.81
N ASN A 118 -24.14 33.56 -70.75
CA ASN A 118 -24.69 32.73 -69.68
C ASN A 118 -25.82 33.43 -68.90
N ARG A 119 -25.75 34.76 -68.72
CA ARG A 119 -26.81 35.53 -68.05
C ARG A 119 -28.08 35.60 -68.89
N GLU A 120 -27.95 35.81 -70.21
CA GLU A 120 -29.07 35.80 -71.16
C GLU A 120 -29.70 34.40 -71.30
N GLU A 121 -28.88 33.33 -71.28
CA GLU A 121 -29.38 31.95 -71.27
C GLU A 121 -30.14 31.61 -69.98
N LEU A 122 -29.61 32.01 -68.82
CA LEU A 122 -30.28 31.85 -67.53
C LEU A 122 -31.63 32.59 -67.49
N GLU A 123 -31.69 33.81 -68.03
CA GLU A 123 -32.92 34.59 -68.16
C GLU A 123 -33.96 33.86 -69.01
N ARG A 124 -33.57 33.30 -70.16
CA ARG A 124 -34.49 32.53 -71.01
C ARG A 124 -35.03 31.29 -70.29
N LEU A 125 -34.18 30.55 -69.57
CA LEU A 125 -34.60 29.39 -68.78
C LEU A 125 -35.61 29.78 -67.68
N LEU A 126 -35.48 30.97 -67.09
CA LEU A 126 -36.46 31.52 -66.15
C LEU A 126 -37.79 31.82 -66.81
N GLU A 127 -37.79 32.51 -67.95
CA GLU A 127 -39.01 32.81 -68.69
C GLU A 127 -39.77 31.52 -69.07
N VAL A 128 -39.07 30.48 -69.55
CA VAL A 128 -39.66 29.16 -69.84
C VAL A 128 -40.30 28.57 -68.58
N SER A 129 -39.56 28.57 -67.48
CA SER A 129 -39.99 27.94 -66.22
C SER A 129 -41.24 28.63 -65.65
N ILE A 130 -41.29 29.96 -65.73
CA ILE A 130 -42.46 30.75 -65.31
C ILE A 130 -43.67 30.43 -66.20
N LEU A 131 -43.50 30.40 -67.53
CA LEU A 131 -44.59 30.03 -68.45
C LEU A 131 -45.11 28.63 -68.15
N GLN A 132 -44.22 27.65 -67.99
CA GLN A 132 -44.63 26.28 -67.66
C GLN A 132 -45.48 26.25 -66.39
N GLN A 133 -45.11 26.99 -65.34
CA GLN A 133 -45.89 27.01 -64.12
C GLN A 133 -47.25 27.68 -64.28
N ILE A 134 -47.34 28.81 -65.00
CA ILE A 134 -48.62 29.47 -65.29
C ILE A 134 -49.55 28.48 -66.00
N PHE A 135 -49.07 27.88 -67.08
CA PHE A 135 -49.87 27.05 -67.95
C PHE A 135 -50.24 25.72 -67.29
N TYR A 136 -49.28 24.97 -66.73
CA TYR A 136 -49.54 23.65 -66.13
C TYR A 136 -50.33 23.71 -64.82
N HIS A 137 -50.47 24.88 -64.18
CA HIS A 137 -51.30 25.04 -62.97
C HIS A 137 -52.80 24.78 -63.22
N VAL A 138 -53.27 25.00 -64.44
CA VAL A 138 -54.70 24.94 -64.77
C VAL A 138 -55.02 23.73 -65.65
N ASN A 139 -56.16 23.07 -65.37
CA ASN A 139 -56.65 21.98 -66.20
C ASN A 139 -56.80 22.42 -67.68
N PRO A 140 -56.36 21.60 -68.66
CA PRO A 140 -56.43 21.94 -70.09
C PRO A 140 -57.82 22.35 -70.58
N SER A 141 -58.88 21.85 -69.91
CA SER A 141 -60.27 22.17 -70.25
C SER A 141 -60.68 23.63 -69.99
N LYS A 142 -59.98 24.36 -69.10
CA LYS A 142 -60.27 25.77 -68.80
C LYS A 142 -59.63 26.72 -69.82
N ILE A 143 -58.59 26.27 -70.52
CA ILE A 143 -57.87 27.03 -71.55
C ILE A 143 -57.74 26.18 -72.82
N PRO A 144 -58.87 25.77 -73.43
CA PRO A 144 -58.90 24.76 -74.49
C PRO A 144 -58.21 25.19 -75.79
N GLU A 145 -58.07 26.49 -76.03
CA GLU A 145 -57.43 27.05 -77.24
C GLU A 145 -55.94 27.37 -77.02
N SER A 146 -55.37 27.00 -75.86
CA SER A 146 -53.94 27.21 -75.61
C SER A 146 -53.09 26.34 -76.50
N ARG A 147 -52.00 26.91 -77.05
CA ARG A 147 -51.06 26.20 -77.93
C ARG A 147 -50.11 25.26 -77.16
N PHE A 148 -50.10 25.30 -75.84
CA PHE A 148 -49.29 24.40 -75.01
C PHE A 148 -49.87 22.98 -75.01
N LYS A 149 -49.18 22.02 -75.65
CA LYS A 149 -49.58 20.61 -75.67
C LYS A 149 -49.51 20.00 -74.26
N ARG A 150 -50.65 19.49 -73.79
CA ARG A 150 -50.75 18.75 -72.52
C ARG A 150 -51.52 17.46 -72.72
N ILE A 151 -51.29 16.50 -71.85
CA ILE A 151 -51.97 15.21 -71.90
C ILE A 151 -53.44 15.44 -71.52
N ILE A 152 -54.35 15.29 -72.49
CA ILE A 152 -55.79 15.33 -72.26
C ILE A 152 -56.26 13.89 -72.02
N ILE A 153 -56.61 13.57 -70.79
CA ILE A 153 -57.13 12.25 -70.43
C ILE A 153 -58.64 12.22 -70.73
N ILE A 154 -59.04 11.52 -71.79
CA ILE A 154 -60.45 11.30 -72.11
C ILE A 154 -60.98 10.14 -71.25
N PRO A 155 -62.00 10.33 -70.41
CA PRO A 155 -62.53 9.24 -69.58
C PRO A 155 -63.10 8.11 -70.44
N LYS A 156 -62.82 6.85 -70.05
CA LYS A 156 -63.17 5.63 -70.81
C LYS A 156 -64.64 5.57 -71.24
N PHE A 157 -65.55 6.05 -70.40
CA PHE A 157 -66.99 6.09 -70.71
C PHE A 157 -67.34 7.02 -71.89
N LYS A 158 -66.71 8.21 -71.97
CA LYS A 158 -66.91 9.13 -73.09
C LYS A 158 -66.40 8.53 -74.40
N LEU A 159 -65.29 7.79 -74.32
CA LEU A 159 -64.70 7.08 -75.46
C LEU A 159 -65.62 5.96 -75.97
N TRP A 160 -66.27 5.24 -75.06
CA TRP A 160 -67.27 4.21 -75.39
C TRP A 160 -68.52 4.81 -76.06
N LEU A 161 -69.03 5.93 -75.54
CA LEU A 161 -70.17 6.65 -76.14
C LEU A 161 -69.88 7.16 -77.56
N ILE A 162 -68.70 7.75 -77.79
CA ILE A 162 -68.29 8.21 -79.13
C ILE A 162 -68.21 7.02 -80.10
N SER A 163 -67.66 5.90 -79.65
CA SER A 163 -67.54 4.68 -80.47
C SER A 163 -68.91 4.12 -80.86
N ILE A 164 -69.85 4.06 -79.93
CA ILE A 164 -71.23 3.62 -80.20
C ILE A 164 -71.96 4.58 -81.14
N GLY A 165 -71.83 5.89 -80.91
CA GLY A 165 -72.41 6.92 -81.77
C GLY A 165 -71.91 6.81 -83.21
N PHE A 166 -70.62 6.53 -83.40
CA PHE A 166 -70.04 6.32 -84.73
C PHE A 166 -70.59 5.09 -85.44
N ILE A 167 -70.79 3.98 -84.71
CA ILE A 167 -71.38 2.76 -85.26
C ILE A 167 -72.81 3.03 -85.73
N PHE A 168 -73.64 3.67 -84.90
CA PHE A 168 -75.02 4.00 -85.28
C PHE A 168 -75.09 4.97 -86.46
N TRP A 169 -74.18 5.94 -86.53
CA TRP A 169 -74.07 6.84 -87.67
C TRP A 169 -73.64 6.13 -88.96
N SER A 170 -72.63 5.26 -88.87
CA SER A 170 -72.18 4.46 -90.02
C SER A 170 -73.30 3.54 -90.51
N LEU A 171 -74.03 2.92 -89.58
CA LEU A 171 -75.18 2.10 -89.89
C LEU A 171 -76.30 2.92 -90.53
N SER A 172 -76.58 4.14 -90.06
CA SER A 172 -77.59 5.00 -90.67
C SER A 172 -77.21 5.43 -92.10
N ILE A 173 -75.93 5.69 -92.36
CA ILE A 173 -75.43 5.96 -93.73
C ILE A 173 -75.60 4.73 -94.63
N ILE A 174 -75.26 3.54 -94.14
CA ILE A 174 -75.44 2.31 -94.90
C ILE A 174 -76.92 2.08 -95.21
N LEU A 175 -77.81 2.31 -94.24
CA LEU A 175 -79.26 2.22 -94.45
C LEU A 175 -79.75 3.27 -95.44
N LEU A 176 -79.24 4.51 -95.37
CA LEU A 176 -79.56 5.59 -96.32
C LEU A 176 -79.25 5.20 -97.77
N LEU A 177 -78.08 4.61 -98.00
CA LEU A 177 -77.60 4.23 -99.32
C LEU A 177 -78.25 2.93 -99.83
N ARG A 178 -78.33 1.89 -98.97
CA ARG A 178 -78.80 0.55 -99.38
C ARG A 178 -80.29 0.52 -99.72
N TYR A 179 -81.11 1.28 -99.00
CA TYR A 179 -82.56 1.32 -99.20
C TYR A 179 -83.01 2.53 -100.05
N ASN A 180 -82.07 3.19 -100.73
CA ASN A 180 -82.32 4.39 -101.54
C ASN A 180 -83.17 5.46 -100.81
N TYR A 181 -83.00 5.60 -99.49
CA TYR A 181 -83.76 6.60 -98.74
C TYR A 181 -83.42 8.04 -99.19
N LEU A 182 -82.25 8.27 -99.79
CA LEU A 182 -81.93 9.54 -100.43
C LEU A 182 -82.90 9.91 -101.57
N ASP A 183 -83.40 8.92 -102.32
CA ASP A 183 -84.41 9.15 -103.37
C ASP A 183 -85.73 9.64 -102.77
N LYS A 184 -86.04 9.28 -101.50
CA LYS A 184 -87.21 9.78 -100.77
C LYS A 184 -87.06 11.22 -100.28
N ILE A 185 -85.86 11.81 -100.25
CA ILE A 185 -85.68 13.25 -99.97
C ILE A 185 -85.95 14.08 -101.23
N ASN A 186 -85.74 13.51 -102.43
CA ASN A 186 -85.93 14.22 -103.69
C ASN A 186 -87.43 14.54 -103.90
N PRO A 187 -87.84 15.82 -103.99
CA PRO A 187 -89.23 16.21 -104.14
C PRO A 187 -89.90 15.64 -105.40
N ILE A 188 -89.11 15.28 -106.42
CA ILE A 188 -89.58 14.69 -107.69
C ILE A 188 -90.23 13.31 -107.45
N ASN A 189 -89.79 12.59 -106.42
CA ASN A 189 -90.26 11.23 -106.12
C ASN A 189 -91.36 11.22 -105.05
N TRP A 190 -91.92 12.36 -104.67
CA TRP A 190 -92.96 12.45 -103.65
C TRP A 190 -94.34 12.18 -104.24
N HIS A 191 -94.87 10.99 -104.00
CA HIS A 191 -96.24 10.64 -104.34
C HIS A 191 -97.14 10.75 -103.11
N THR A 192 -98.25 11.49 -103.22
CA THR A 192 -99.18 11.76 -102.09
C THR A 192 -99.98 10.54 -101.60
N LYS A 193 -99.79 9.37 -102.23
CA LYS A 193 -100.46 8.10 -101.88
C LYS A 193 -99.57 7.08 -101.16
N ASP A 194 -98.28 7.36 -100.96
CA ASP A 194 -97.38 6.45 -100.27
C ASP A 194 -97.44 6.66 -98.74
N ASN A 195 -97.47 5.56 -97.98
CA ASN A 195 -97.39 5.62 -96.52
C ASN A 195 -96.05 6.23 -96.10
N LEU A 196 -96.09 7.25 -95.24
CA LEU A 196 -94.89 7.88 -94.69
C LEU A 196 -94.08 6.84 -93.91
N ASP A 197 -92.83 6.63 -94.35
CA ASP A 197 -91.88 5.76 -93.68
C ASP A 197 -91.31 6.47 -92.44
N TRP A 198 -92.08 6.41 -91.35
CA TRP A 198 -91.75 7.03 -90.08
C TRP A 198 -90.40 6.56 -89.51
N PHE A 199 -89.95 5.34 -89.83
CA PHE A 199 -88.65 4.83 -89.40
C PHE A 199 -87.50 5.61 -90.05
N SER A 200 -87.59 5.86 -91.36
CA SER A 200 -86.59 6.67 -92.06
C SER A 200 -86.56 8.12 -91.55
N ILE A 201 -87.73 8.72 -91.30
CA ILE A 201 -87.90 10.12 -90.87
C ILE A 201 -87.46 10.36 -89.42
N LEU A 202 -87.83 9.46 -88.50
CA LEU A 202 -87.57 9.66 -87.05
C LEU A 202 -86.21 9.13 -86.60
N LEU A 203 -85.62 8.15 -87.30
CA LEU A 203 -84.35 7.53 -86.88
C LEU A 203 -83.24 7.70 -87.90
N VAL A 204 -83.44 7.29 -89.16
CA VAL A 204 -82.32 7.22 -90.13
C VAL A 204 -81.80 8.60 -90.54
N PHE A 205 -82.67 9.51 -91.00
CA PHE A 205 -82.24 10.85 -91.40
C PHE A 205 -81.67 11.67 -90.24
N PRO A 206 -82.31 11.77 -89.05
CA PRO A 206 -81.77 12.56 -87.95
C PRO A 206 -80.39 12.06 -87.51
N ILE A 207 -80.22 10.74 -87.33
CA ILE A 207 -78.92 10.17 -86.91
C ILE A 207 -77.84 10.46 -87.96
N ALA A 208 -78.16 10.29 -89.26
CA ALA A 208 -77.21 10.57 -90.34
C ALA A 208 -76.80 12.05 -90.40
N PHE A 209 -77.76 12.98 -90.36
CA PHE A 209 -77.48 14.42 -90.41
C PHE A 209 -76.79 14.92 -89.13
N PHE A 210 -77.21 14.45 -87.95
CA PHE A 210 -76.53 14.78 -86.69
C PHE A 210 -75.09 14.28 -86.67
N GLY A 211 -74.84 13.07 -87.16
CA GLY A 211 -73.48 12.57 -87.24
C GLY A 211 -72.63 13.33 -88.26
N VAL A 212 -73.15 13.70 -89.43
CA VAL A 212 -72.42 14.57 -90.39
C VAL A 212 -72.08 15.92 -89.74
N SER A 213 -73.03 16.53 -89.02
CA SER A 213 -72.81 17.78 -88.29
C SER A 213 -71.74 17.61 -87.19
N PHE A 214 -71.82 16.55 -86.40
CA PHE A 214 -70.83 16.23 -85.36
C PHE A 214 -69.42 16.00 -85.94
N PHE A 215 -69.31 15.21 -87.02
CA PHE A 215 -68.03 14.96 -87.68
C PHE A 215 -67.46 16.20 -88.35
N SER A 216 -68.30 17.01 -89.00
CA SER A 216 -67.86 18.28 -89.59
C SER A 216 -67.30 19.22 -88.52
N LYS A 217 -67.93 19.33 -87.35
CA LYS A 217 -67.39 20.05 -86.18
C LYS A 217 -66.04 19.49 -85.72
N SER A 218 -65.91 18.17 -85.58
CA SER A 218 -64.63 17.53 -85.19
C SER A 218 -63.52 17.78 -86.22
N ILE A 219 -63.83 17.79 -87.51
CA ILE A 219 -62.90 18.13 -88.58
C ILE A 219 -62.45 19.59 -88.46
N VAL A 220 -63.38 20.52 -88.26
CA VAL A 220 -63.06 21.94 -88.06
C VAL A 220 -62.18 22.14 -86.81
N GLU A 221 -62.48 21.47 -85.70
CA GLU A 221 -61.65 21.51 -84.47
C GLU A 221 -60.23 20.96 -84.71
N LEU A 222 -60.07 19.89 -85.50
CA LEU A 222 -58.75 19.35 -85.88
C LEU A 222 -57.93 20.34 -86.71
N PHE A 223 -58.58 21.07 -87.63
CA PHE A 223 -57.91 22.05 -88.49
C PHE A 223 -57.66 23.41 -87.81
N LYS A 224 -58.48 23.79 -86.82
CA LYS A 224 -58.30 25.05 -86.06
C LYS A 224 -56.98 25.07 -85.26
N ASN A 225 -56.53 23.91 -84.79
CA ASN A 225 -55.32 23.77 -83.96
C ASN A 225 -54.04 23.37 -84.73
N SER A 226 -54.11 23.19 -86.06
CA SER A 226 -52.96 22.78 -86.88
C SER A 226 -52.39 23.95 -87.68
N LYS A 227 -51.55 24.78 -87.06
CA LYS A 227 -50.60 25.60 -87.83
C LYS A 227 -49.54 24.69 -88.44
N ILE A 228 -49.71 24.37 -89.72
CA ILE A 228 -48.68 23.76 -90.56
C ILE A 228 -47.61 24.83 -90.81
N ASN A 229 -46.61 24.90 -89.93
CA ASN A 229 -45.37 25.63 -90.19
C ASN A 229 -44.20 24.87 -89.53
N LYS A 230 -43.26 24.43 -90.39
CA LYS A 230 -42.03 23.66 -90.13
C LYS A 230 -42.17 22.40 -89.26
N LEU A 231 -41.99 21.25 -89.92
CA LEU A 231 -41.85 19.93 -89.31
C LEU A 231 -40.71 19.91 -88.27
N ASN A 232 -41.07 19.97 -86.99
CA ASN A 232 -40.35 19.32 -85.89
C ASN A 232 -41.39 18.62 -85.00
N ILE A 233 -41.28 17.28 -84.91
CA ILE A 233 -42.30 16.37 -84.34
C ILE A 233 -42.08 16.12 -82.84
N LYS A 234 -41.32 16.96 -82.14
CA LYS A 234 -41.23 16.95 -80.68
C LYS A 234 -41.65 18.31 -80.14
N GLY A 235 -42.84 18.35 -79.53
CA GLY A 235 -43.40 19.55 -78.90
C GLY A 235 -42.76 19.86 -77.55
N GLU A 236 -41.42 19.90 -77.50
CA GLU A 236 -40.66 20.52 -76.43
C GLU A 236 -40.52 22.01 -76.77
N LEU A 237 -40.50 22.90 -75.77
CA LEU A 237 -40.12 24.30 -75.97
C LEU A 237 -38.66 24.32 -76.47
N GLU A 238 -38.45 24.25 -77.79
CA GLU A 238 -37.12 24.37 -78.37
C GLU A 238 -36.58 25.78 -78.06
N LEU A 239 -35.47 25.84 -77.31
CA LEU A 239 -34.61 27.01 -77.26
C LEU A 239 -34.11 27.26 -78.69
N GLY A 240 -34.85 28.08 -79.45
CA GLY A 240 -34.47 28.41 -80.82
C GLY A 240 -33.08 29.05 -80.85
N GLU A 241 -32.34 28.80 -81.94
CA GLU A 241 -30.97 29.29 -82.22
C GLU A 241 -30.85 30.84 -82.19
N ASN A 242 -31.96 31.58 -82.10
CA ASN A 242 -31.97 33.03 -81.91
C ASN A 242 -31.92 33.39 -80.42
N ILE A 243 -30.73 33.68 -79.92
CA ILE A 243 -30.45 34.01 -78.50
C ILE A 243 -31.09 35.35 -78.06
N ASN A 244 -31.44 36.25 -78.99
CA ASN A 244 -31.79 37.65 -78.71
C ASN A 244 -33.30 37.97 -78.50
N LYS A 245 -34.21 36.99 -78.41
CA LYS A 245 -35.66 37.25 -78.24
C LYS A 245 -36.19 36.70 -76.93
N SER A 246 -36.92 37.54 -76.18
CA SER A 246 -37.67 37.14 -74.96
C SER A 246 -38.82 36.20 -75.33
N ILE A 247 -38.89 35.09 -74.60
CA ILE A 247 -39.87 34.01 -74.72
C ILE A 247 -41.24 34.49 -74.24
N PHE A 248 -41.30 35.37 -73.23
CA PHE A 248 -42.56 35.99 -72.83
C PHE A 248 -43.21 36.78 -73.96
N ASN A 249 -42.42 37.47 -74.78
CA ASN A 249 -42.95 38.20 -75.93
C ASN A 249 -43.44 37.26 -77.04
N GLU A 250 -42.77 36.11 -77.28
CA GLU A 250 -43.23 35.12 -78.26
C GLU A 250 -44.56 34.45 -77.84
N HIS A 251 -44.80 34.35 -76.53
CA HIS A 251 -45.99 33.73 -75.95
C HIS A 251 -46.96 34.72 -75.30
N LEU A 252 -46.86 36.02 -75.60
CA LEU A 252 -47.70 37.06 -74.99
C LEU A 252 -49.20 36.77 -75.17
N ASP A 253 -49.61 36.39 -76.39
CA ASP A 253 -51.00 36.03 -76.71
C ASP A 253 -51.52 34.90 -75.81
N GLU A 254 -50.66 33.92 -75.50
CA GLU A 254 -51.04 32.81 -74.61
C GLU A 254 -51.23 33.30 -73.17
N ILE A 255 -50.38 34.21 -72.69
CA ILE A 255 -50.46 34.77 -71.34
C ILE A 255 -51.75 35.61 -71.22
N LEU A 256 -52.04 36.46 -72.22
CA LEU A 256 -53.29 37.22 -72.28
C LEU A 256 -54.50 36.29 -72.29
N TYR A 257 -54.50 35.27 -73.16
CA TYR A 257 -55.57 34.27 -73.23
C TYR A 257 -55.75 33.51 -71.91
N PHE A 258 -54.64 33.17 -71.23
CA PHE A 258 -54.70 32.52 -69.92
C PHE A 258 -55.44 33.37 -68.89
N PHE A 259 -55.11 34.67 -68.79
CA PHE A 259 -55.75 35.55 -67.82
C PHE A 259 -57.17 35.96 -68.23
N GLU A 260 -57.48 36.01 -69.52
CA GLU A 260 -58.84 36.20 -70.05
C GLU A 260 -59.77 35.04 -69.61
N MET A 261 -59.32 33.79 -69.76
CA MET A 261 -60.13 32.60 -69.49
C MET A 261 -60.15 32.15 -68.03
N THR A 262 -59.20 32.59 -67.22
CA THR A 262 -59.13 32.28 -65.78
C THR A 262 -59.65 33.46 -64.94
N HIS A 263 -59.81 33.27 -63.62
CA HIS A 263 -60.23 34.33 -62.69
C HIS A 263 -59.13 34.75 -61.71
N TYR A 264 -57.88 34.33 -61.93
CA TYR A 264 -56.74 34.73 -61.11
C TYR A 264 -56.57 36.25 -61.14
N ASN A 265 -56.48 36.85 -59.96
CA ASN A 265 -56.29 38.29 -59.76
C ASN A 265 -55.01 38.62 -58.99
N VAL A 266 -54.39 37.65 -58.32
CA VAL A 266 -53.11 37.81 -57.64
C VAL A 266 -52.14 36.72 -58.09
N VAL A 267 -51.02 37.11 -58.69
CA VAL A 267 -49.94 36.19 -59.07
C VAL A 267 -48.80 36.36 -58.09
N ILE A 268 -48.37 35.27 -57.46
CA ILE A 268 -47.35 35.27 -56.42
C ILE A 268 -46.12 34.58 -56.96
N PHE A 269 -45.02 35.33 -57.05
CA PHE A 269 -43.71 34.83 -57.45
C PHE A 269 -42.85 34.61 -56.20
N GLU A 270 -42.42 33.36 -55.99
CA GLU A 270 -41.51 32.95 -54.92
C GLU A 270 -40.21 32.39 -55.52
N ASP A 271 -39.09 32.52 -54.79
CA ASP A 271 -37.75 31.99 -55.15
C ASP A 271 -37.14 32.56 -56.46
N LEU A 272 -37.61 33.72 -56.95
CA LEU A 272 -37.00 34.41 -58.10
C LEU A 272 -35.58 34.93 -57.80
N ASP A 273 -35.28 35.18 -56.53
CA ASP A 273 -34.03 35.79 -56.07
C ASP A 273 -32.80 34.85 -56.15
N ARG A 274 -33.01 33.53 -56.33
CA ARG A 274 -31.93 32.53 -56.44
C ARG A 274 -31.09 32.65 -57.72
N PHE A 275 -31.56 33.40 -58.71
CA PHE A 275 -30.94 33.46 -60.03
C PHE A 275 -30.08 34.72 -60.25
N ASP A 276 -29.98 35.58 -59.22
CA ASP A 276 -29.16 36.81 -59.19
C ASP A 276 -29.26 37.65 -60.48
N ASN A 277 -30.48 37.73 -61.04
CA ASN A 277 -30.78 38.48 -62.26
C ASN A 277 -31.93 39.46 -62.01
N THR A 278 -31.67 40.76 -62.15
CA THR A 278 -32.67 41.83 -61.96
C THR A 278 -33.51 42.10 -63.22
N ASP A 279 -33.08 41.61 -64.39
CA ASP A 279 -33.72 41.90 -65.69
C ASP A 279 -35.10 41.25 -65.82
N ILE A 280 -35.28 40.06 -65.20
CA ILE A 280 -36.56 39.34 -65.17
C ILE A 280 -37.70 40.15 -64.54
N PHE A 281 -37.41 41.01 -63.55
CA PHE A 281 -38.42 41.86 -62.93
C PHE A 281 -38.91 42.96 -63.87
N THR A 282 -38.03 43.46 -64.76
CA THR A 282 -38.43 44.41 -65.80
C THR A 282 -39.43 43.76 -66.75
N LYS A 283 -39.18 42.52 -67.17
CA LYS A 283 -40.07 41.77 -68.08
C LYS A 283 -41.40 41.41 -67.42
N LEU A 284 -41.39 40.95 -66.17
CA LEU A 284 -42.63 40.66 -65.43
C LEU A 284 -43.46 41.92 -65.18
N ARG A 285 -42.81 43.06 -64.92
CA ARG A 285 -43.47 44.36 -64.84
C ARG A 285 -44.11 44.76 -66.18
N GLU A 286 -43.39 44.63 -67.29
CA GLU A 286 -43.92 44.86 -68.65
C GLU A 286 -45.17 43.99 -68.92
N ILE A 287 -45.10 42.70 -68.57
CA ILE A 287 -46.22 41.76 -68.68
C ILE A 287 -47.43 42.22 -67.84
N ASN A 288 -47.20 42.60 -66.58
CA ASN A 288 -48.28 43.07 -65.70
C ASN A 288 -48.94 44.34 -66.23
N ILE A 289 -48.15 45.29 -66.76
CA ILE A 289 -48.66 46.50 -67.40
C ILE A 289 -49.54 46.14 -68.61
N LEU A 290 -49.09 45.21 -69.46
CA LEU A 290 -49.85 44.76 -70.63
C LEU A 290 -51.15 44.05 -70.23
N LEU A 291 -51.13 43.24 -69.17
CA LEU A 291 -52.31 42.55 -68.64
C LEU A 291 -53.37 43.54 -68.12
N ASN A 292 -52.95 44.55 -67.34
CA ASN A 292 -53.87 45.54 -66.77
C ASN A 292 -54.35 46.62 -67.76
N ASN A 293 -53.60 46.87 -68.85
CA ASN A 293 -54.02 47.79 -69.92
C ASN A 293 -54.81 47.10 -71.03
N SER A 294 -54.94 45.78 -71.00
CA SER A 294 -55.69 45.03 -72.01
C SER A 294 -57.19 45.15 -71.76
N ASN A 295 -57.94 45.61 -72.77
CA ASN A 295 -59.41 45.64 -72.71
C ASN A 295 -60.06 44.24 -72.64
N LEU A 296 -59.28 43.16 -72.86
CA LEU A 296 -59.75 41.78 -72.76
C LEU A 296 -59.91 41.32 -71.31
N ILE A 297 -59.29 42.01 -70.34
CA ILE A 297 -59.26 41.62 -68.94
C ILE A 297 -59.98 42.71 -68.12
N GLU A 298 -61.21 42.44 -67.70
CA GLU A 298 -62.05 43.40 -66.94
C GLU A 298 -61.72 43.47 -65.44
N ARG A 299 -60.51 43.05 -65.03
CA ARG A 299 -60.09 43.03 -63.62
C ARG A 299 -58.62 43.39 -63.48
N GLU A 300 -58.26 43.96 -62.33
CA GLU A 300 -56.86 44.26 -62.03
C GLU A 300 -56.11 42.98 -61.62
N ILE A 301 -54.94 42.78 -62.22
CA ILE A 301 -54.02 41.67 -61.91
C ILE A 301 -52.83 42.21 -61.14
N LYS A 302 -52.65 41.71 -59.91
CA LYS A 302 -51.59 42.12 -58.98
C LYS A 302 -50.48 41.07 -58.97
N PHE A 303 -49.23 41.49 -59.19
CA PHE A 303 -48.06 40.62 -59.06
C PHE A 303 -47.40 40.88 -57.69
N VAL A 304 -47.26 39.84 -56.89
CA VAL A 304 -46.62 39.86 -55.57
C VAL A 304 -45.31 39.07 -55.64
N TYR A 305 -44.20 39.69 -55.26
CA TYR A 305 -42.86 39.12 -55.39
C TYR A 305 -42.25 38.90 -54.00
N ALA A 306 -41.96 37.66 -53.63
CA ALA A 306 -41.23 37.34 -52.41
C ALA A 306 -39.72 37.24 -52.71
N ILE A 307 -38.95 38.26 -52.32
CA ILE A 307 -37.53 38.39 -52.69
C ILE A 307 -36.62 38.73 -51.51
N GLY A 308 -35.35 38.36 -51.61
CA GLY A 308 -34.27 38.72 -50.68
C GLY A 308 -33.89 40.20 -50.73
N ASP A 309 -33.54 40.80 -49.59
CA ASP A 309 -33.00 42.16 -49.53
C ASP A 309 -31.67 42.31 -50.31
N ASN A 310 -30.85 41.26 -50.34
CA ASN A 310 -29.53 41.26 -50.99
C ASN A 310 -29.58 41.33 -52.51
N LEU A 311 -30.74 41.09 -53.14
CA LEU A 311 -30.92 41.14 -54.59
C LEU A 311 -30.88 42.59 -55.12
N LEU A 312 -31.37 43.55 -54.32
CA LEU A 312 -31.52 44.95 -54.72
C LEU A 312 -30.35 45.80 -54.19
N LYS A 313 -29.12 45.48 -54.62
CA LYS A 313 -27.88 46.13 -54.14
C LYS A 313 -27.78 47.61 -54.54
N ASP A 314 -28.30 47.99 -55.71
CA ASP A 314 -28.32 49.39 -56.15
C ASP A 314 -29.54 50.12 -55.54
N LYS A 315 -29.25 51.21 -54.81
CA LYS A 315 -30.26 52.10 -54.20
C LYS A 315 -31.28 52.62 -55.21
N LYS A 316 -30.91 52.77 -56.49
CA LYS A 316 -31.81 53.23 -57.56
C LYS A 316 -32.72 52.14 -58.11
N GLU A 317 -32.31 50.87 -58.06
CA GLU A 317 -33.08 49.73 -58.56
C GLU A 317 -34.21 49.34 -57.61
N ARG A 318 -34.02 49.54 -56.29
CA ARG A 318 -34.97 49.11 -55.25
C ARG A 318 -36.40 49.62 -55.47
N VAL A 319 -36.58 50.80 -56.06
CA VAL A 319 -37.89 51.44 -56.31
C VAL A 319 -38.31 51.47 -57.77
N LYS A 320 -37.52 50.89 -58.69
CA LYS A 320 -37.79 50.95 -60.13
C LYS A 320 -38.82 49.91 -60.61
N PHE A 321 -38.86 48.76 -59.94
CA PHE A 321 -39.63 47.59 -60.39
C PHE A 321 -41.00 47.44 -59.70
N PHE A 322 -41.15 47.98 -58.49
CA PHE A 322 -42.31 47.74 -57.63
C PHE A 322 -42.97 49.07 -57.27
N GLU A 323 -44.30 49.12 -57.35
CA GLU A 323 -45.09 50.26 -56.86
C GLU A 323 -45.11 50.31 -55.33
N TYR A 324 -44.98 49.15 -54.67
CA TYR A 324 -44.99 49.07 -53.21
C TYR A 324 -44.05 47.96 -52.71
N ILE A 325 -43.36 48.23 -51.60
CA ILE A 325 -42.44 47.29 -50.95
C ILE A 325 -42.84 47.13 -49.47
N ILE A 326 -43.08 45.89 -49.05
CA ILE A 326 -43.37 45.52 -47.66
C ILE A 326 -42.10 44.87 -47.09
N PRO A 327 -41.36 45.54 -46.19
CA PRO A 327 -40.19 44.97 -45.53
C PRO A 327 -40.62 44.06 -44.38
N ILE A 328 -40.23 42.79 -44.44
CA ILE A 328 -40.45 41.79 -43.39
C ILE A 328 -39.24 41.73 -42.47
N ILE A 329 -39.51 41.87 -41.18
CA ILE A 329 -38.55 41.61 -40.12
C ILE A 329 -38.42 40.09 -39.95
N PRO A 330 -37.21 39.52 -39.92
CA PRO A 330 -37.01 38.09 -39.78
C PRO A 330 -37.66 37.51 -38.51
N PHE A 331 -38.32 36.34 -38.65
CA PHE A 331 -38.90 35.63 -37.49
C PHE A 331 -37.84 35.12 -36.52
N ILE A 332 -36.61 34.87 -36.99
CA ILE A 332 -35.45 34.59 -36.14
C ILE A 332 -34.42 35.71 -36.26
N ASN A 333 -33.92 36.12 -35.12
CA ASN A 333 -32.64 36.80 -34.95
C ASN A 333 -31.93 36.21 -33.71
N SER A 334 -30.68 36.58 -33.47
CA SER A 334 -29.92 36.12 -32.30
C SER A 334 -30.65 36.34 -30.96
N SER A 335 -31.49 37.37 -30.85
CA SER A 335 -32.23 37.69 -29.62
C SER A 335 -33.43 36.79 -29.31
N ASN A 336 -33.99 36.07 -30.28
CA ASN A 336 -35.18 35.23 -30.09
C ASN A 336 -34.97 33.75 -30.49
N ALA A 337 -33.78 33.39 -30.97
CA ALA A 337 -33.45 32.03 -31.37
C ALA A 337 -33.56 31.02 -30.22
N ASP A 338 -33.29 31.44 -28.98
CA ASP A 338 -33.45 30.62 -27.77
C ASP A 338 -34.92 30.17 -27.57
N GLU A 339 -35.89 31.09 -27.68
CA GLU A 339 -37.31 30.74 -27.57
C GLU A 339 -37.75 29.77 -28.67
N GLN A 340 -37.23 29.93 -29.89
CA GLN A 340 -37.54 29.04 -31.01
C GLN A 340 -36.97 27.64 -30.79
N LEU A 341 -35.74 27.53 -30.31
CA LEU A 341 -35.12 26.23 -29.99
C LEU A 341 -35.86 25.54 -28.85
N LYS A 342 -36.25 26.26 -27.80
CA LYS A 342 -37.12 25.75 -26.72
C LYS A 342 -38.48 25.28 -27.23
N THR A 343 -39.03 25.94 -28.24
CA THR A 343 -40.29 25.52 -28.87
C THR A 343 -40.12 24.20 -29.62
N LEU A 344 -39.02 24.03 -30.38
CA LEU A 344 -38.71 22.77 -31.07
C LEU A 344 -38.50 21.60 -30.10
N ILE A 345 -37.87 21.85 -28.94
CA ILE A 345 -37.70 20.86 -27.86
C ILE A 345 -39.07 20.41 -27.35
N LYS A 346 -39.98 21.35 -27.04
CA LYS A 346 -41.35 21.05 -26.61
C LYS A 346 -42.17 20.28 -27.65
N GLU A 347 -41.95 20.53 -28.94
CA GLU A 347 -42.67 19.86 -30.04
C GLU A 347 -42.23 18.39 -30.25
N THR A 348 -41.11 17.96 -29.67
CA THR A 348 -40.48 16.64 -29.95
C THR A 348 -40.44 15.69 -28.74
N ASP A 349 -41.22 15.94 -27.69
CA ASP A 349 -41.29 15.13 -26.45
C ASP A 349 -39.91 14.91 -25.77
N LEU A 350 -38.96 15.83 -25.97
CA LEU A 350 -37.67 15.83 -25.28
C LEU A 350 -37.75 16.62 -23.96
N ASP A 351 -36.88 16.29 -23.00
CA ASP A 351 -36.78 17.03 -21.75
C ASP A 351 -36.49 18.51 -22.00
N ASN A 352 -37.26 19.40 -21.37
CA ASN A 352 -37.13 20.84 -21.53
C ASN A 352 -35.74 21.38 -21.12
N ASN A 353 -34.99 20.62 -20.32
CA ASN A 353 -33.66 20.96 -19.83
C ASN A 353 -32.54 20.12 -20.47
N ILE A 354 -32.76 19.61 -21.69
CA ILE A 354 -31.74 18.81 -22.40
C ILE A 354 -30.44 19.58 -22.68
N PHE A 355 -30.53 20.91 -22.80
CA PHE A 355 -29.39 21.80 -22.99
C PHE A 355 -29.29 22.76 -21.80
N SER A 356 -28.06 23.03 -21.35
CA SER A 356 -27.83 24.08 -20.35
C SER A 356 -28.17 25.47 -20.88
N ASN A 357 -28.62 26.38 -19.99
CA ASN A 357 -28.87 27.78 -20.37
C ASN A 357 -27.60 28.47 -20.89
N GLU A 358 -26.42 28.07 -20.39
CA GLU A 358 -25.12 28.55 -20.85
C GLU A 358 -24.86 28.15 -22.30
N PHE A 359 -25.07 26.88 -22.65
CA PHE A 359 -24.92 26.41 -24.03
C PHE A 359 -25.91 27.10 -24.98
N LEU A 360 -27.18 27.24 -24.56
CA LEU A 360 -28.19 27.93 -25.35
C LEU A 360 -27.78 29.38 -25.64
N SER A 361 -27.29 30.09 -24.63
CA SER A 361 -26.73 31.44 -24.80
C SER A 361 -25.52 31.44 -25.75
N ASP A 362 -24.58 30.53 -25.54
CA ASP A 362 -23.33 30.41 -26.33
C ASP A 362 -23.57 30.09 -27.80
N VAL A 363 -24.63 29.37 -28.12
CA VAL A 363 -25.03 29.13 -29.50
C VAL A 363 -25.79 30.35 -30.02
N THR A 364 -26.84 30.79 -29.33
CA THR A 364 -27.81 31.79 -29.83
C THR A 364 -27.23 33.17 -30.05
N ILE A 365 -26.22 33.58 -29.27
CA ILE A 365 -25.49 34.85 -29.47
C ILE A 365 -24.85 34.92 -30.86
N PHE A 366 -24.35 33.80 -31.38
CA PHE A 366 -23.65 33.74 -32.67
C PHE A 366 -24.54 33.21 -33.82
N ILE A 367 -25.85 33.04 -33.59
CA ILE A 367 -26.86 32.73 -34.63
C ILE A 367 -27.23 34.02 -35.39
N GLU A 368 -26.25 34.68 -36.02
CA GLU A 368 -26.55 35.82 -36.90
C GLU A 368 -26.97 35.35 -38.31
N ASP A 369 -26.42 34.21 -38.78
CA ASP A 369 -26.60 33.69 -40.14
C ASP A 369 -27.50 32.44 -40.25
N ILE A 370 -28.06 31.94 -39.14
CA ILE A 370 -28.92 30.74 -39.15
C ILE A 370 -30.39 31.15 -39.22
N ASP A 371 -31.04 30.84 -40.33
CA ASP A 371 -32.48 31.03 -40.47
C ASP A 371 -33.31 29.91 -39.80
N MET A 372 -34.64 30.08 -39.74
CA MET A 372 -35.57 29.09 -39.17
C MET A 372 -35.43 27.71 -39.82
N ARG A 373 -35.17 27.63 -41.13
CA ARG A 373 -35.08 26.33 -41.81
C ARG A 373 -33.81 25.61 -41.42
N LEU A 374 -32.69 26.32 -41.39
CA LEU A 374 -31.40 25.76 -40.98
C LEU A 374 -31.42 25.36 -39.50
N LEU A 375 -31.98 26.19 -38.60
CA LEU A 375 -32.13 25.85 -37.19
C LEU A 375 -33.00 24.61 -36.98
N THR A 376 -34.16 24.55 -37.66
CA THR A 376 -35.04 23.38 -37.61
C THR A 376 -34.35 22.13 -38.19
N ASN A 377 -33.55 22.27 -39.26
CA ASN A 377 -32.79 21.16 -39.82
C ASN A 377 -31.72 20.65 -38.85
N ILE A 378 -30.91 21.55 -38.28
CA ILE A 378 -29.91 21.24 -37.25
C ILE A 378 -30.58 20.48 -36.09
N PHE A 379 -31.72 20.96 -35.61
CA PHE A 379 -32.44 20.30 -34.52
C PHE A 379 -32.99 18.92 -34.91
N HIS A 380 -33.59 18.78 -36.09
CA HIS A 380 -34.05 17.46 -36.56
C HIS A 380 -32.90 16.48 -36.73
N GLU A 381 -31.78 16.91 -37.32
CA GLU A 381 -30.58 16.09 -37.44
C GLU A 381 -30.05 15.68 -36.07
N PHE A 382 -30.03 16.58 -35.10
CA PHE A 382 -29.70 16.25 -33.72
C PHE A 382 -30.61 15.17 -33.14
N VAL A 383 -31.94 15.29 -33.29
CA VAL A 383 -32.89 14.27 -32.81
C VAL A 383 -32.65 12.92 -33.49
N ILE A 384 -32.40 12.91 -34.80
CA ILE A 384 -32.10 11.69 -35.56
C ILE A 384 -30.79 11.06 -35.09
N TYR A 385 -29.71 11.84 -34.99
CA TYR A 385 -28.41 11.35 -34.55
C TYR A 385 -28.49 10.83 -33.11
N ARG A 386 -29.17 11.55 -32.21
CA ARG A 386 -29.38 11.13 -30.82
C ARG A 386 -30.10 9.79 -30.72
N ASN A 387 -31.16 9.60 -31.51
CA ASN A 387 -31.91 8.35 -31.52
C ASN A 387 -31.12 7.20 -32.18
N THR A 388 -30.29 7.50 -33.18
CA THR A 388 -29.49 6.49 -33.91
C THR A 388 -28.26 6.05 -33.12
N LEU A 389 -27.55 6.99 -32.48
CA LEU A 389 -26.42 6.72 -31.56
C LEU A 389 -26.87 6.18 -30.20
N LYS A 390 -28.18 6.19 -29.93
CA LYS A 390 -28.87 5.85 -28.68
C LYS A 390 -28.57 6.83 -27.53
N PRO A 391 -29.58 7.40 -26.86
CA PRO A 391 -29.41 8.42 -25.83
C PRO A 391 -28.45 8.06 -24.68
N GLU A 392 -28.43 6.79 -24.27
CA GLU A 392 -27.62 6.29 -23.16
C GLU A 392 -26.10 6.43 -23.36
N PHE A 393 -25.62 6.62 -24.59
CA PHE A 393 -24.20 6.78 -24.90
C PHE A 393 -23.76 8.24 -25.00
N ILE A 394 -24.71 9.16 -25.07
CA ILE A 394 -24.44 10.58 -25.23
C ILE A 394 -24.40 11.18 -23.84
N LYS A 395 -23.20 11.21 -23.25
CA LYS A 395 -22.97 11.82 -21.92
C LYS A 395 -23.32 13.30 -21.89
N LYS A 396 -23.09 14.01 -23.00
CA LYS A 396 -23.33 15.45 -23.17
C LYS A 396 -24.05 15.73 -24.48
N PRO A 397 -25.37 15.98 -24.47
CA PRO A 397 -26.15 16.33 -25.66
C PRO A 397 -25.63 17.56 -26.39
N GLU A 398 -25.02 18.52 -25.67
CA GLU A 398 -24.45 19.75 -26.20
C GLU A 398 -23.32 19.48 -27.21
N GLU A 399 -22.45 18.50 -26.94
CA GLU A 399 -21.34 18.13 -27.82
C GLU A 399 -21.87 17.54 -29.14
N LEU A 400 -22.94 16.72 -29.07
CA LEU A 400 -23.62 16.23 -30.25
C LEU A 400 -24.31 17.37 -31.02
N PHE A 401 -25.00 18.28 -30.34
CA PHE A 401 -25.64 19.41 -31.02
C PHE A 401 -24.61 20.30 -31.71
N ALA A 402 -23.46 20.54 -31.07
CA ALA A 402 -22.35 21.32 -31.62
C ALA A 402 -21.74 20.68 -32.88
N ILE A 403 -21.55 19.35 -32.91
CA ILE A 403 -21.05 18.69 -34.12
C ILE A 403 -22.07 18.74 -35.26
N ILE A 404 -23.38 18.71 -34.95
CA ILE A 404 -24.45 18.83 -35.95
C ILE A 404 -24.55 20.27 -36.49
N ILE A 405 -24.36 21.28 -35.62
CA ILE A 405 -24.17 22.67 -36.06
C ILE A 405 -23.00 22.75 -37.04
N TYR A 406 -21.84 22.20 -36.66
CA TYR A 406 -20.65 22.22 -37.50
C TYR A 406 -20.86 21.50 -38.84
N LYS A 407 -21.53 20.35 -38.86
CA LYS A 407 -21.94 19.65 -40.08
C LYS A 407 -22.81 20.50 -41.01
N ASN A 408 -23.73 21.29 -40.45
CA ASN A 408 -24.67 22.10 -41.23
C ASN A 408 -24.05 23.42 -41.72
N ILE A 409 -23.10 23.99 -40.97
CA ILE A 409 -22.40 25.23 -41.30
C ILE A 409 -21.24 24.99 -42.27
N ASP A 410 -20.46 23.92 -42.06
CA ASP A 410 -19.32 23.56 -42.92
C ASP A 410 -19.37 22.07 -43.33
N PRO A 411 -20.30 21.70 -44.22
CA PRO A 411 -20.47 20.31 -44.65
C PRO A 411 -19.25 19.75 -45.40
N GLU A 412 -18.47 20.60 -46.08
CA GLU A 412 -17.29 20.17 -46.83
C GLU A 412 -16.17 19.73 -45.89
N ASP A 413 -15.91 20.49 -44.81
CA ASP A 413 -14.91 20.09 -43.81
C ASP A 413 -15.40 18.93 -42.94
N PHE A 414 -16.70 18.84 -42.64
CA PHE A 414 -17.28 17.68 -41.95
C PHE A 414 -17.12 16.37 -42.74
N GLU A 415 -17.26 16.40 -44.07
CA GLU A 415 -16.99 15.22 -44.91
C GLU A 415 -15.51 14.81 -44.85
N LYS A 416 -14.59 15.79 -44.86
CA LYS A 416 -13.15 15.54 -44.70
C LYS A 416 -12.84 14.96 -43.31
N LEU A 417 -13.55 15.41 -42.27
CA LEU A 417 -13.40 14.94 -40.88
C LEU A 417 -13.62 13.42 -40.78
N ASN A 418 -14.63 12.87 -41.46
CA ASN A 418 -14.88 11.42 -41.53
C ASN A 418 -13.68 10.64 -42.09
N ASN A 419 -12.90 11.27 -42.98
CA ASN A 419 -11.71 10.68 -43.59
C ASN A 419 -10.40 11.07 -42.87
N LYS A 420 -10.48 11.56 -41.62
CA LYS A 420 -9.33 12.02 -40.81
C LYS A 420 -8.52 13.11 -41.52
N LYS A 421 -9.23 14.05 -42.15
CA LYS A 421 -8.68 15.20 -42.88
C LYS A 421 -9.52 16.45 -42.58
N GLY A 422 -9.07 17.61 -43.04
CA GLY A 422 -9.81 18.87 -42.86
C GLY A 422 -9.26 19.75 -41.74
N LYS A 423 -9.74 21.00 -41.67
CA LYS A 423 -9.24 21.99 -40.71
C LYS A 423 -9.56 21.59 -39.27
N LEU A 424 -10.75 21.06 -38.99
CA LEU A 424 -11.10 20.62 -37.63
C LEU A 424 -10.26 19.41 -37.19
N TYR A 425 -10.05 18.44 -38.08
CA TYR A 425 -9.17 17.31 -37.79
C TYR A 425 -7.74 17.76 -37.48
N ASN A 426 -7.19 18.64 -38.32
CA ASN A 426 -5.83 19.15 -38.15
C ASN A 426 -5.67 19.96 -36.85
N LEU A 427 -6.68 20.75 -36.49
CA LEU A 427 -6.70 21.49 -35.23
C LEU A 427 -6.63 20.55 -34.03
N ILE A 428 -7.49 19.51 -34.01
CA ILE A 428 -7.58 18.56 -32.90
C ILE A 428 -6.33 17.66 -32.84
N ASN A 429 -5.88 17.12 -33.97
CA ASN A 429 -4.69 16.27 -34.04
C ASN A 429 -3.38 17.04 -33.79
N GLY A 430 -3.42 18.38 -33.90
CA GLY A 430 -2.32 19.28 -33.55
C GLY A 430 -2.05 19.40 -32.05
N LYS A 431 -2.89 18.81 -31.17
CA LYS A 431 -2.81 18.90 -29.70
C LYS A 431 -1.39 18.69 -29.15
N ASN A 432 -0.68 17.66 -29.60
CA ASN A 432 0.67 17.36 -29.12
C ASN A 432 1.65 18.52 -29.37
N LYS A 433 1.51 19.24 -30.48
CA LYS A 433 2.34 20.41 -30.78
C LYS A 433 2.08 21.57 -29.81
N TYR A 434 0.81 21.77 -29.44
CA TYR A 434 0.43 22.81 -28.47
C TYR A 434 0.98 22.48 -27.08
N VAL A 435 0.83 21.22 -26.66
CA VAL A 435 1.40 20.67 -25.41
C VAL A 435 2.92 20.83 -25.37
N GLU A 436 3.63 20.45 -26.43
CA GLU A 436 5.09 20.62 -26.53
C GLU A 436 5.51 22.09 -26.37
N SER A 437 4.77 23.02 -26.98
CA SER A 437 5.06 24.45 -26.86
C SER A 437 4.90 24.98 -25.42
N LEU A 438 3.84 24.56 -24.72
CA LEU A 438 3.60 24.92 -23.32
C LEU A 438 4.65 24.31 -22.39
N ILE A 439 4.96 23.03 -22.57
CA ILE A 439 6.01 22.33 -21.81
C ILE A 439 7.35 23.05 -21.97
N LYS A 440 7.70 23.45 -23.20
CA LYS A 440 8.94 24.19 -23.46
C LYS A 440 8.99 25.51 -22.69
N THR A 441 7.91 26.30 -22.72
CA THR A 441 7.86 27.56 -21.94
C THR A 441 7.95 27.35 -20.43
N LEU A 442 7.46 26.22 -19.91
CA LEU A 442 7.62 25.87 -18.49
C LEU A 442 9.05 25.42 -18.18
N ASP A 443 9.67 24.64 -19.06
CA ASP A 443 11.07 24.23 -18.92
C ASP A 443 12.02 25.43 -18.92
N ASP A 444 11.79 26.41 -19.80
CA ASP A 444 12.56 27.66 -19.82
C ASP A 444 12.41 28.42 -18.48
N LYS A 445 11.20 28.50 -17.90
CA LYS A 445 10.97 29.12 -16.58
C LYS A 445 11.63 28.35 -15.44
N ILE A 446 11.58 27.01 -15.47
CA ILE A 446 12.24 26.17 -14.47
C ILE A 446 13.75 26.39 -14.52
N ALA A 447 14.35 26.44 -15.72
CA ALA A 447 15.77 26.72 -15.90
C ALA A 447 16.16 28.08 -15.32
N ASP A 448 15.36 29.13 -15.55
CA ASP A 448 15.58 30.46 -14.97
C ASP A 448 15.52 30.44 -13.43
N PHE A 449 14.59 29.69 -12.83
CA PHE A 449 14.50 29.54 -11.37
C PHE A 449 15.67 28.72 -10.79
N GLU A 450 16.12 27.68 -11.49
CA GLU A 450 17.29 26.89 -11.10
C GLU A 450 18.58 27.73 -11.11
N ILE A 451 18.76 28.59 -12.13
CA ILE A 451 19.88 29.55 -12.19
C ILE A 451 19.81 30.52 -11.00
N ASN A 452 18.64 31.07 -10.68
CA ASN A 452 18.48 31.97 -9.53
C ASN A 452 18.81 31.28 -8.19
N ILE A 453 18.41 30.03 -8.01
CA ILE A 453 18.76 29.23 -6.82
C ILE A 453 20.28 29.02 -6.75
N GLU A 454 20.92 28.70 -7.88
CA GLU A 454 22.38 28.51 -7.93
C GLU A 454 23.13 29.80 -7.55
N ASP A 455 22.67 30.95 -8.03
CA ASP A 455 23.24 32.27 -7.69
C ASP A 455 23.07 32.60 -6.20
N ILE A 456 21.90 32.31 -5.60
CA ILE A 456 21.66 32.48 -4.15
C ILE A 456 22.60 31.58 -3.32
N LYS A 457 22.80 30.33 -3.74
CA LYS A 457 23.70 29.38 -3.05
C LYS A 457 25.17 29.75 -3.16
N LYS A 458 25.59 30.29 -4.31
CA LYS A 458 26.98 30.73 -4.54
C LYS A 458 27.35 31.94 -3.67
N GLU A 459 26.37 32.76 -3.27
CA GLU A 459 26.61 33.86 -2.34
C GLU A 459 26.87 33.33 -0.91
N LYS A 460 28.14 33.47 -0.49
CA LYS A 460 28.63 32.94 0.80
C LYS A 460 28.37 33.88 1.97
N VAL A 461 28.23 35.17 1.68
CA VAL A 461 27.98 36.20 2.69
C VAL A 461 26.59 36.01 3.31
N LEU A 462 26.48 36.10 4.63
CA LEU A 462 25.27 35.73 5.37
C LEU A 462 24.33 36.91 5.64
N ASN A 463 24.86 38.13 5.74
CA ASN A 463 24.08 39.32 6.02
C ASN A 463 24.65 40.57 5.34
N LEU A 464 23.86 41.64 5.30
CA LEU A 464 24.23 42.89 4.63
C LEU A 464 25.39 43.60 5.33
N ASP A 465 25.52 43.50 6.65
CA ASP A 465 26.63 44.11 7.38
C ASP A 465 27.97 43.46 7.04
N GLU A 466 27.99 42.14 6.86
CA GLU A 466 29.15 41.37 6.40
C GLU A 466 29.49 41.75 4.95
N LEU A 467 28.48 41.91 4.09
CA LEU A 467 28.69 42.38 2.71
C LEU A 467 29.33 43.77 2.73
N ARG A 468 28.72 44.73 3.42
CA ARG A 468 29.23 46.11 3.55
C ARG A 468 30.64 46.12 4.14
N SER A 469 30.91 45.28 5.15
CA SER A 469 32.23 45.13 5.75
C SER A 469 33.29 44.68 4.76
N ILE A 470 32.99 43.74 3.85
CA ILE A 470 33.93 43.33 2.79
C ILE A 470 34.32 44.51 1.91
N TYR A 471 33.34 45.31 1.47
CA TYR A 471 33.59 46.48 0.63
C TYR A 471 34.37 47.56 1.38
N ILE A 472 34.09 47.77 2.67
CA ILE A 472 34.81 48.71 3.54
C ILE A 472 36.24 48.23 3.84
N ILE A 473 36.48 46.92 3.97
CA ILE A 473 37.82 46.35 4.13
C ILE A 473 38.65 46.56 2.86
N ILE A 474 38.07 46.38 1.67
CA ILE A 474 38.78 46.69 0.42
C ILE A 474 39.04 48.19 0.31
N LEU A 475 38.07 49.03 0.69
CA LEU A 475 38.26 50.49 0.77
C LEU A 475 39.41 50.87 1.72
N SER A 476 39.46 50.30 2.92
CA SER A 476 40.52 50.57 3.90
C SER A 476 41.88 50.02 3.45
N LYS A 477 41.91 48.86 2.76
CA LYS A 477 43.14 48.32 2.14
C LYS A 477 43.69 49.25 1.07
N LYS A 478 42.83 49.89 0.28
CA LYS A 478 43.24 50.88 -0.72
C LYS A 478 43.66 52.21 -0.10
N LEU A 479 43.16 52.50 1.10
CA LEU A 479 43.45 53.71 1.88
C LEU A 479 44.12 53.36 3.22
N PRO A 480 45.29 52.69 3.23
CA PRO A 480 45.87 52.11 4.46
C PRO A 480 46.26 53.15 5.50
N ASN A 481 46.43 54.40 5.09
CA ASN A 481 46.83 55.53 5.93
C ASN A 481 45.66 56.43 6.34
N ALA A 482 44.41 56.08 5.98
CA ALA A 482 43.23 56.84 6.35
C ALA A 482 42.84 56.54 7.81
N SER A 483 42.73 57.59 8.63
CA SER A 483 42.14 57.49 9.97
C SER A 483 40.63 57.69 9.94
N GLU A 484 40.13 58.60 9.09
CA GLU A 484 38.71 58.92 8.94
C GLU A 484 38.38 59.16 7.45
N ILE A 485 37.17 58.78 7.02
CA ILE A 485 36.65 59.03 5.67
C ILE A 485 35.69 60.21 5.73
N TYR A 486 35.81 61.13 4.76
CA TYR A 486 34.99 62.33 4.66
C TYR A 486 33.81 62.11 3.72
N LEU A 487 32.61 62.05 4.30
CA LEU A 487 31.34 61.93 3.59
C LEU A 487 30.37 63.00 4.11
N ASN A 488 29.62 63.66 3.22
CA ASN A 488 28.58 64.63 3.58
C ASN A 488 28.99 65.68 4.64
N ASN A 489 30.15 66.28 4.43
CA ASN A 489 30.74 67.29 5.29
C ASN A 489 31.06 66.86 6.74
N LYS A 490 31.05 65.56 7.03
CA LYS A 490 31.40 64.97 8.32
C LYS A 490 32.48 63.90 8.16
N ARG A 491 33.14 63.59 9.27
CA ARG A 491 34.20 62.57 9.34
C ARG A 491 33.63 61.34 10.01
N TYR A 492 33.88 60.18 9.41
CA TYR A 492 33.41 58.90 9.89
C TYR A 492 34.59 57.94 9.97
N ASN A 493 34.64 57.12 11.01
CA ASN A 493 35.59 56.02 11.06
C ASN A 493 35.11 54.93 10.09
N CYS A 494 36.03 54.10 9.59
CA CYS A 494 35.66 53.02 8.66
C CYS A 494 34.60 52.07 9.25
N GLY A 495 34.59 51.85 10.58
CA GLY A 495 33.57 51.03 11.25
C GLY A 495 32.17 51.62 11.21
N ASP A 496 32.04 52.96 11.18
CA ASP A 496 30.73 53.65 11.15
C ASP A 496 30.03 53.48 9.78
N LEU A 497 30.81 53.19 8.73
CA LEU A 497 30.32 53.10 7.34
C LEU A 497 29.54 51.83 7.03
N ILE A 498 29.49 50.86 7.95
CA ILE A 498 28.67 49.65 7.81
C ILE A 498 27.17 49.99 7.87
N ASN A 499 26.82 51.09 8.55
CA ASN A 499 25.45 51.58 8.63
C ASN A 499 24.88 51.90 7.24
N GLU A 500 23.64 51.47 6.98
CA GLU A 500 22.99 51.55 5.66
C GLU A 500 22.98 52.96 5.06
N ASP A 501 22.58 53.96 5.84
CA ASP A 501 22.47 55.34 5.36
C ASP A 501 23.83 55.90 4.94
N LEU A 502 24.89 55.56 5.69
CA LEU A 502 26.26 55.97 5.38
C LEU A 502 26.85 55.16 4.22
N PHE A 503 26.55 53.87 4.14
CA PHE A 503 27.01 53.02 3.05
C PHE A 503 26.37 53.41 1.70
N ASN A 504 25.10 53.81 1.69
CA ASN A 504 24.45 54.35 0.49
C ASN A 504 25.16 55.60 -0.05
N GLU A 505 25.73 56.41 0.83
CA GLU A 505 26.54 57.57 0.43
C GLU A 505 27.94 57.14 -0.04
N VAL A 506 28.53 56.08 0.54
CA VAL A 506 29.74 55.42 0.02
C VAL A 506 29.51 54.93 -1.42
N MET A 507 28.37 54.29 -1.71
CA MET A 507 28.04 53.80 -3.06
C MET A 507 27.95 54.91 -4.12
N LYS A 508 27.47 56.09 -3.72
CA LYS A 508 27.33 57.26 -4.61
C LYS A 508 28.64 58.02 -4.81
N THR A 509 29.68 57.72 -4.04
CA THR A 509 30.93 58.49 -4.02
C THR A 509 31.79 58.13 -5.24
N SER A 510 32.08 59.15 -6.06
CA SER A 510 32.94 59.03 -7.25
C SER A 510 34.43 59.16 -6.95
N ASP A 511 34.80 59.85 -5.86
CA ASP A 511 36.17 59.96 -5.37
C ASP A 511 36.17 60.07 -3.83
N PHE A 512 36.73 59.08 -3.14
CA PHE A 512 36.80 59.10 -1.68
C PHE A 512 37.82 60.12 -1.17
N ARG A 513 37.39 60.96 -0.22
CA ARG A 513 38.26 61.88 0.53
C ARG A 513 38.54 61.32 1.92
N TYR A 514 39.79 61.34 2.35
CA TYR A 514 40.18 60.77 3.65
C TYR A 514 41.15 61.67 4.41
N TYR A 515 41.18 61.51 5.72
CA TYR A 515 42.06 62.21 6.65
C TYR A 515 43.17 61.28 7.12
N GLN A 516 44.40 61.78 7.21
CA GLN A 516 45.57 61.03 7.70
C GLN A 516 46.20 61.78 8.88
N ASN A 517 46.39 61.09 10.01
CA ASN A 517 46.98 61.55 11.29
C ASN A 517 47.68 62.93 11.24
N GLY A 518 46.88 63.99 11.41
CA GLY A 518 47.36 65.37 11.63
C GLY A 518 47.63 66.23 10.38
N ASN A 519 47.57 65.68 9.15
CA ASN A 519 48.09 66.35 7.94
C ASN A 519 47.04 66.68 6.86
N GLY A 520 45.77 66.93 7.23
CA GLY A 520 44.74 67.43 6.30
C GLY A 520 44.03 66.35 5.47
N PHE A 521 43.20 66.80 4.51
CA PHE A 521 42.39 65.93 3.65
C PHE A 521 43.09 65.60 2.33
N TYR A 522 42.97 64.35 1.88
CA TYR A 522 43.49 63.84 0.62
C TYR A 522 42.37 63.27 -0.24
N ASN A 523 42.45 63.49 -1.55
CA ASN A 523 41.61 62.79 -2.53
C ASN A 523 42.28 61.48 -2.90
N SER A 524 41.51 60.39 -2.95
CA SER A 524 42.03 59.05 -3.24
C SER A 524 42.17 58.75 -4.74
N GLY A 525 41.35 59.38 -5.58
CA GLY A 525 41.19 59.01 -6.98
C GLY A 525 40.46 57.67 -7.17
N ILE A 526 39.82 57.13 -6.13
CA ILE A 526 39.15 55.82 -6.14
C ILE A 526 37.63 56.03 -6.08
N SER A 527 36.91 55.45 -7.04
CA SER A 527 35.45 55.40 -7.03
C SER A 527 34.93 54.10 -6.44
N PHE A 528 33.66 54.07 -6.00
CA PHE A 528 33.04 52.83 -5.54
C PHE A 528 33.01 51.73 -6.62
N SER A 529 32.84 52.07 -7.89
CA SER A 529 32.83 51.08 -8.99
C SER A 529 34.18 50.34 -9.14
N ASN A 530 35.30 50.99 -8.79
CA ASN A 530 36.60 50.32 -8.73
C ASN A 530 36.63 49.24 -7.64
N ILE A 531 35.99 49.51 -6.50
CA ILE A 531 35.89 48.59 -5.37
C ILE A 531 34.96 47.43 -5.71
N GLU A 532 33.82 47.70 -6.38
CA GLU A 532 32.89 46.64 -6.81
C GLU A 532 33.57 45.58 -7.68
N LYS A 533 34.32 46.01 -8.70
CA LYS A 533 35.03 45.11 -9.62
C LYS A 533 36.13 44.28 -8.94
N GLU A 534 36.75 44.81 -7.89
CA GLU A 534 37.78 44.10 -7.13
C GLU A 534 37.18 43.10 -6.15
N VAL A 535 36.02 43.42 -5.56
CA VAL A 535 35.32 42.53 -4.64
C VAL A 535 34.65 41.37 -5.38
N ASN A 536 33.98 41.63 -6.52
CA ASN A 536 33.35 40.59 -7.32
C ASN A 536 33.29 41.01 -8.81
N SER A 537 33.86 40.19 -9.69
CA SER A 537 33.91 40.46 -11.13
C SER A 537 32.58 40.24 -11.86
N ASN A 538 31.70 39.43 -11.29
CA ASN A 538 30.49 38.92 -11.95
C ASN A 538 29.23 39.69 -11.52
N TYR A 539 29.17 40.15 -10.26
CA TYR A 539 28.02 40.85 -9.71
C TYR A 539 28.42 42.15 -9.01
N ASN A 540 27.63 43.21 -9.23
CA ASN A 540 27.75 44.47 -8.50
C ASN A 540 27.15 44.36 -7.08
N TYR A 541 27.36 45.37 -6.23
CA TYR A 541 26.88 45.34 -4.85
C TYR A 541 25.35 45.15 -4.80
N ILE A 542 24.58 45.85 -5.64
CA ILE A 542 23.11 45.81 -5.64
C ILE A 542 22.59 44.39 -5.94
N LYS A 543 23.17 43.69 -6.93
CA LYS A 543 22.76 42.32 -7.24
C LYS A 543 23.12 41.37 -6.09
N ARG A 544 24.28 41.53 -5.46
CA ARG A 544 24.67 40.72 -4.30
C ARG A 544 23.81 40.99 -3.07
N GLU A 545 23.49 42.24 -2.81
CA GLU A 545 22.52 42.66 -1.78
C GLU A 545 21.16 42.00 -2.03
N SER A 546 20.67 41.99 -3.27
CA SER A 546 19.42 41.28 -3.61
C SER A 546 19.49 39.78 -3.38
N LEU A 547 20.63 39.12 -3.66
CA LEU A 547 20.82 37.67 -3.42
C LEU A 547 20.84 37.34 -1.91
N ILE A 548 21.45 38.20 -1.09
CA ILE A 548 21.47 38.03 0.38
C ILE A 548 20.08 38.25 0.96
N LEU A 549 19.36 39.28 0.51
CA LEU A 549 17.97 39.52 0.91
C LEU A 549 17.06 38.35 0.50
N ASP A 550 17.24 37.81 -0.69
CA ASP A 550 16.52 36.63 -1.17
C ASP A 550 16.83 35.39 -0.31
N LYS A 551 18.07 35.23 0.17
CA LYS A 551 18.48 34.17 1.11
C LYS A 551 17.86 34.34 2.49
N LEU A 552 17.86 35.57 3.03
CA LEU A 552 17.25 35.90 4.33
C LEU A 552 15.74 35.72 4.33
N ASN A 553 15.07 36.04 3.23
CA ASN A 553 13.62 35.89 3.05
C ASN A 553 13.21 34.45 2.65
N ASN A 554 14.14 33.49 2.69
CA ASN A 554 13.91 32.08 2.34
C ASN A 554 13.35 31.86 0.92
N LYS A 555 13.68 32.76 -0.02
CA LYS A 555 13.19 32.71 -1.40
C LYS A 555 13.69 31.49 -2.17
N GLU A 556 14.81 30.88 -1.73
CA GLU A 556 15.24 29.57 -2.24
C GLU A 556 14.13 28.53 -2.07
N GLN A 557 13.48 28.49 -0.91
CA GLN A 557 12.38 27.56 -0.67
C GLN A 557 11.14 27.92 -1.48
N THR A 558 10.84 29.22 -1.64
CA THR A 558 9.73 29.68 -2.49
C THR A 558 9.96 29.27 -3.95
N LEU A 559 11.16 29.50 -4.50
CA LEU A 559 11.50 29.12 -5.87
C LEU A 559 11.51 27.60 -6.07
N LYS A 560 11.93 26.81 -5.06
CA LYS A 560 11.79 25.34 -5.11
C LYS A 560 10.33 24.90 -5.14
N ASN A 561 9.49 25.49 -4.28
CA ASN A 561 8.05 25.20 -4.29
C ASN A 561 7.42 25.61 -5.63
N ASP A 562 7.85 26.74 -6.22
CA ASP A 562 7.39 27.19 -7.53
C ASP A 562 7.85 26.24 -8.64
N ILE A 563 9.09 25.73 -8.59
CA ILE A 563 9.56 24.68 -9.50
C ILE A 563 8.72 23.41 -9.35
N ASP A 564 8.40 22.99 -8.13
CA ASP A 564 7.58 21.80 -7.88
C ASP A 564 6.14 22.01 -8.38
N ASN A 565 5.58 23.21 -8.21
CA ASN A 565 4.29 23.60 -8.78
C ASN A 565 4.34 23.58 -10.32
N LEU A 566 5.41 24.10 -10.94
CA LEU A 566 5.60 24.09 -12.39
C LEU A 566 5.80 22.66 -12.94
N LYS A 567 6.51 21.79 -12.21
CA LYS A 567 6.66 20.36 -12.54
C LYS A 567 5.33 19.61 -12.45
N THR A 568 4.53 19.91 -11.43
CA THR A 568 3.17 19.38 -11.27
C THR A 568 2.28 19.84 -12.43
N LYS A 569 2.27 21.14 -12.73
CA LYS A 569 1.55 21.71 -13.89
C LYS A 569 2.01 21.07 -15.21
N LYS A 570 3.31 20.81 -15.39
CA LYS A 570 3.86 20.11 -16.57
C LYS A 570 3.37 18.65 -16.67
N ALA A 571 3.23 17.95 -15.55
CA ALA A 571 2.66 16.60 -15.54
C ALA A 571 1.17 16.63 -15.92
N GLU A 572 0.41 17.61 -15.43
CA GLU A 572 -1.01 17.79 -15.70
C GLU A 572 -1.31 18.17 -17.17
N ILE A 573 -0.49 19.04 -17.79
CA ILE A 573 -0.69 19.52 -19.17
C ILE A 573 -0.80 18.38 -20.19
N ASN A 574 -0.10 17.26 -19.98
CA ASN A 574 -0.20 16.09 -20.87
C ASN A 574 -1.59 15.43 -20.87
N SER A 575 -2.40 15.69 -19.84
CA SER A 575 -3.76 15.17 -19.66
C SER A 575 -4.86 16.19 -19.96
N TRP A 576 -4.50 17.46 -20.17
CA TRP A 576 -5.48 18.54 -20.41
C TRP A 576 -6.27 18.33 -21.69
N GLU A 577 -7.54 18.73 -21.69
CA GLU A 577 -8.38 18.84 -22.88
C GLU A 577 -7.99 20.07 -23.71
N LEU A 578 -8.31 20.08 -25.00
CA LEU A 578 -8.04 21.20 -25.91
C LEU A 578 -8.53 22.54 -25.37
N LYS A 579 -9.70 22.57 -24.70
CA LYS A 579 -10.22 23.76 -24.02
C LYS A 579 -9.21 24.35 -23.04
N GLN A 580 -8.69 23.53 -22.14
CA GLN A 580 -7.75 23.97 -21.10
C GLN A 580 -6.41 24.42 -21.70
N ILE A 581 -5.97 23.76 -22.76
CA ILE A 581 -4.79 24.18 -23.53
C ILE A 581 -5.02 25.56 -24.16
N PHE A 582 -6.21 25.78 -24.72
CA PHE A 582 -6.62 27.01 -25.38
C PHE A 582 -6.81 28.20 -24.45
N GLU A 583 -7.00 27.99 -23.15
CA GLU A 583 -6.98 29.06 -22.14
C GLU A 583 -5.57 29.61 -21.87
N GLU A 584 -4.52 28.85 -22.19
CA GLU A 584 -3.12 29.16 -21.81
C GLU A 584 -2.21 29.53 -23.00
N ILE A 585 -2.70 29.37 -24.24
CA ILE A 585 -1.95 29.70 -25.46
C ILE A 585 -2.54 30.90 -26.21
N ASP A 586 -1.73 31.57 -27.03
CA ASP A 586 -2.25 32.57 -27.98
C ASP A 586 -3.03 31.88 -29.10
N LEU A 587 -4.36 31.98 -29.01
CA LEU A 587 -5.32 31.32 -29.88
C LEU A 587 -5.29 31.77 -31.34
N ASN A 588 -4.85 33.01 -31.59
CA ASN A 588 -4.87 33.59 -32.93
C ASN A 588 -3.88 32.89 -33.88
N GLN A 589 -2.87 32.21 -33.35
CA GLN A 589 -1.92 31.46 -34.16
C GLN A 589 -2.54 30.18 -34.77
N TYR A 590 -3.51 29.57 -34.10
CA TYR A 590 -4.02 28.24 -34.42
C TYR A 590 -5.44 28.21 -34.99
N LEU A 591 -6.24 29.26 -34.75
CA LEU A 591 -7.65 29.34 -35.19
C LEU A 591 -7.87 30.16 -36.47
N ASN A 592 -6.82 30.46 -37.23
CA ASN A 592 -6.93 31.26 -38.47
C ASN A 592 -7.92 30.67 -39.48
N ASP A 593 -7.98 29.34 -39.62
CA ASP A 593 -8.90 28.67 -40.54
C ASP A 593 -10.39 28.78 -40.14
N PHE A 594 -10.67 29.25 -38.91
CA PHE A 594 -12.00 29.45 -38.34
C PHE A 594 -12.33 30.93 -38.10
N SER A 595 -11.44 31.87 -38.47
CA SER A 595 -11.59 33.31 -38.19
C SER A 595 -12.87 33.92 -38.75
N ASN A 596 -13.39 33.34 -39.83
CA ASN A 596 -14.56 33.84 -40.56
C ASN A 596 -15.89 33.40 -39.95
N ASN A 597 -15.90 32.56 -38.90
CA ASN A 597 -17.13 32.07 -38.28
C ASN A 597 -17.05 32.09 -36.75
N GLY A 598 -17.68 33.12 -36.16
CA GLY A 598 -17.70 33.32 -34.70
C GLY A 598 -18.35 32.17 -33.93
N LEU A 599 -19.40 31.55 -34.47
CA LEU A 599 -20.10 30.43 -33.83
C LEU A 599 -19.19 29.19 -33.73
N LEU A 600 -18.54 28.79 -34.83
CA LEU A 600 -17.63 27.64 -34.81
C LEU A 600 -16.45 27.87 -33.88
N ARG A 601 -15.91 29.09 -33.86
CA ARG A 601 -14.85 29.47 -32.93
C ARG A 601 -15.32 29.34 -31.49
N ASN A 602 -16.52 29.82 -31.16
CA ASN A 602 -17.08 29.72 -29.82
C ASN A 602 -17.27 28.26 -29.38
N LEU A 603 -17.80 27.41 -30.27
CA LEU A 603 -18.01 25.98 -30.01
C LEU A 603 -16.72 25.23 -29.70
N ILE A 604 -15.63 25.58 -30.38
CA ILE A 604 -14.30 25.00 -30.15
C ILE A 604 -13.70 25.51 -28.83
N LEU A 605 -13.73 26.81 -28.59
CA LEU A 605 -13.12 27.43 -27.40
C LEU A 605 -13.80 26.99 -26.10
N ASN A 606 -15.13 26.86 -26.10
CA ASN A 606 -15.86 26.44 -24.91
C ASN A 606 -15.84 24.91 -24.69
N GLY A 607 -15.22 24.15 -25.61
CA GLY A 607 -15.03 22.70 -25.51
C GLY A 607 -16.25 21.87 -25.95
N TYR A 608 -17.24 22.48 -26.61
CA TYR A 608 -18.39 21.76 -27.16
C TYR A 608 -18.00 20.91 -28.39
N ILE A 609 -16.99 21.33 -29.14
CA ILE A 609 -16.31 20.49 -30.13
C ILE A 609 -14.92 20.19 -29.60
N ASN A 610 -14.66 18.92 -29.32
CA ASN A 610 -13.45 18.46 -28.64
C ASN A 610 -12.89 17.16 -29.27
N GLU A 611 -11.90 16.56 -28.61
CA GLU A 611 -11.19 15.35 -29.05
C GLU A 611 -12.10 14.13 -29.23
N ASN A 612 -13.29 14.13 -28.61
CA ASN A 612 -14.27 13.05 -28.67
C ASN A 612 -15.20 13.14 -29.89
N TYR A 613 -14.95 14.03 -30.85
CA TYR A 613 -15.80 14.21 -32.05
C TYR A 613 -16.13 12.91 -32.80
N ASN A 614 -15.22 11.92 -32.77
CA ASN A 614 -15.39 10.62 -33.43
C ASN A 614 -16.63 9.85 -32.94
N ASP A 615 -17.01 10.01 -31.67
CA ASP A 615 -18.16 9.35 -31.09
C ASP A 615 -19.49 9.81 -31.69
N TYR A 616 -19.50 10.99 -32.29
CA TYR A 616 -20.71 11.63 -32.81
C TYR A 616 -20.84 11.55 -34.34
N ILE A 617 -19.79 11.12 -35.04
CA ILE A 617 -19.76 11.05 -36.52
C ILE A 617 -19.79 9.62 -37.06
N SER A 618 -19.52 8.60 -36.23
CA SER A 618 -19.50 7.19 -36.64
C SER A 618 -20.51 6.37 -35.85
N LEU A 619 -21.25 5.50 -36.55
CA LEU A 619 -22.08 4.49 -35.90
C LEU A 619 -21.19 3.40 -35.31
N PHE A 620 -21.39 3.09 -34.03
CA PHE A 620 -20.75 1.93 -33.42
C PHE A 620 -21.34 0.66 -34.04
N HIS A 621 -20.60 0.03 -34.95
CA HIS A 621 -20.95 -1.28 -35.48
C HIS A 621 -20.53 -2.36 -34.48
N GLY A 622 -21.44 -2.71 -33.58
CA GLY A 622 -21.27 -3.76 -32.55
C GLY A 622 -21.18 -5.19 -33.09
N VAL A 623 -20.39 -5.40 -34.16
CA VAL A 623 -20.15 -6.74 -34.72
C VAL A 623 -19.17 -7.50 -33.83
N ASN A 624 -18.07 -6.85 -33.41
CA ASN A 624 -17.00 -7.50 -32.65
C ASN A 624 -17.04 -7.21 -31.14
N LEU A 625 -17.44 -6.02 -30.72
CA LEU A 625 -17.51 -5.63 -29.30
C LEU A 625 -18.95 -5.31 -28.93
N ASP A 626 -19.33 -5.63 -27.70
CA ASP A 626 -20.58 -5.13 -27.14
C ASP A 626 -20.41 -3.70 -26.65
N LYS A 627 -21.55 -3.06 -26.34
CA LYS A 627 -21.65 -1.67 -25.92
C LYS A 627 -20.71 -1.36 -24.74
N GLU A 628 -20.73 -2.24 -23.74
CA GLU A 628 -19.97 -2.12 -22.51
C GLU A 628 -18.48 -2.31 -22.78
N ASP A 629 -18.10 -3.32 -23.58
CA ASP A 629 -16.70 -3.60 -23.93
C ASP A 629 -16.06 -2.44 -24.70
N PHE A 630 -16.79 -1.83 -25.63
CA PHE A 630 -16.28 -0.67 -26.37
C PHE A 630 -16.09 0.55 -25.47
N GLN A 631 -17.00 0.76 -24.52
CA GLN A 631 -16.85 1.81 -23.52
C GLN A 631 -15.62 1.58 -22.64
N PHE A 632 -15.38 0.33 -22.21
CA PHE A 632 -14.17 -0.03 -21.46
C PHE A 632 -12.91 0.24 -22.29
N LYS A 633 -12.87 -0.23 -23.54
CA LYS A 633 -11.75 0.04 -24.48
C LYS A 633 -11.47 1.54 -24.59
N LYS A 634 -12.52 2.34 -24.77
CA LYS A 634 -12.41 3.79 -24.89
C LYS A 634 -11.86 4.42 -23.61
N ASN A 635 -12.32 3.98 -22.45
CA ASN A 635 -11.81 4.48 -21.17
C ASN A 635 -10.32 4.13 -20.98
N VAL A 636 -9.91 2.90 -21.31
CA VAL A 636 -8.51 2.46 -21.28
C VAL A 636 -7.62 3.30 -22.20
N VAL A 637 -8.04 3.52 -23.45
CA VAL A 637 -7.28 4.32 -24.42
C VAL A 637 -7.26 5.80 -24.06
N GLY A 638 -8.41 6.32 -23.60
CA GLY A 638 -8.60 7.70 -23.17
C GLY A 638 -8.05 8.00 -21.77
N LYS A 639 -7.49 7.00 -21.07
CA LYS A 639 -6.94 7.13 -19.72
C LYS A 639 -7.97 7.61 -18.69
N PHE A 640 -9.22 7.18 -18.84
CA PHE A 640 -10.29 7.42 -17.88
C PHE A 640 -10.41 6.24 -16.93
N GLN A 641 -10.56 6.55 -15.64
CA GLN A 641 -10.64 5.54 -14.59
C GLN A 641 -11.99 4.81 -14.62
N THR A 642 -11.94 3.48 -14.58
CA THR A 642 -13.12 2.61 -14.50
C THR A 642 -13.18 1.88 -13.17
N ASP A 643 -14.38 1.48 -12.77
CA ASP A 643 -14.57 0.55 -11.66
C ASP A 643 -13.96 -0.82 -12.01
N PHE A 644 -13.43 -1.53 -11.01
CA PHE A 644 -12.84 -2.86 -11.18
C PHE A 644 -13.89 -3.91 -11.57
N TYR A 645 -15.15 -3.71 -11.19
CA TYR A 645 -16.32 -4.56 -11.52
C TYR A 645 -17.03 -4.14 -12.80
N PHE A 646 -16.43 -3.29 -13.64
CA PHE A 646 -17.02 -2.91 -14.91
C PHE A 646 -17.28 -4.16 -15.76
N LYS A 647 -18.55 -4.44 -16.06
CA LYS A 647 -18.98 -5.70 -16.66
C LYS A 647 -18.53 -5.80 -18.12
N LEU A 648 -17.84 -6.89 -18.46
CA LEU A 648 -17.41 -7.19 -19.83
C LEU A 648 -18.11 -8.43 -20.35
N SER A 649 -18.41 -8.48 -21.66
CA SER A 649 -19.11 -9.62 -22.28
C SER A 649 -18.26 -10.30 -23.36
N LYS A 650 -17.77 -9.59 -24.38
CA LYS A 650 -16.92 -10.12 -25.45
C LYS A 650 -15.44 -9.84 -25.19
N ILE A 651 -14.95 -10.33 -24.04
CA ILE A 651 -13.58 -10.07 -23.55
C ILE A 651 -12.50 -10.50 -24.55
N GLU A 652 -12.68 -11.62 -25.27
CA GLU A 652 -11.69 -12.08 -26.26
C GLU A 652 -11.43 -11.05 -27.36
N ASN A 653 -12.50 -10.52 -27.94
CA ASN A 653 -12.40 -9.51 -29.00
C ASN A 653 -11.86 -8.19 -28.45
N LEU A 654 -12.23 -7.85 -27.21
CA LEU A 654 -11.73 -6.66 -26.51
C LEU A 654 -10.22 -6.72 -26.29
N VAL A 655 -9.73 -7.86 -25.79
CA VAL A 655 -8.29 -8.09 -25.58
C VAL A 655 -7.54 -8.00 -26.89
N ASP A 656 -8.04 -8.60 -27.96
CA ASP A 656 -7.39 -8.58 -29.28
C ASP A 656 -7.35 -7.16 -29.88
N GLU A 657 -8.33 -6.31 -29.58
CA GLU A 657 -8.40 -4.93 -30.06
C GLU A 657 -7.63 -3.89 -29.21
N ILE A 658 -7.24 -4.21 -27.97
CA ILE A 658 -6.41 -3.34 -27.12
C ILE A 658 -4.93 -3.67 -27.34
N ASP A 659 -4.15 -2.64 -27.71
CA ASP A 659 -2.69 -2.75 -27.88
C ASP A 659 -1.99 -3.06 -26.56
N GLU A 660 -0.96 -3.92 -26.60
CA GLU A 660 -0.23 -4.39 -25.43
C GLU A 660 0.34 -3.24 -24.57
N ARG A 661 0.69 -2.09 -25.17
CA ARG A 661 1.19 -0.92 -24.43
C ARG A 661 0.20 -0.40 -23.38
N HIS A 662 -1.10 -0.62 -23.58
CA HIS A 662 -2.13 -0.13 -22.67
C HIS A 662 -2.27 -0.99 -21.40
N PHE A 663 -1.80 -2.24 -21.43
CA PHE A 663 -1.83 -3.16 -20.28
C PHE A 663 -0.86 -2.78 -19.15
N LYS A 664 -0.02 -1.75 -19.38
CA LYS A 664 0.91 -1.18 -18.41
C LYS A 664 0.35 0.03 -17.64
N PHE A 665 -0.90 0.43 -17.88
CA PHE A 665 -1.52 1.58 -17.22
C PHE A 665 -2.69 1.14 -16.33
N GLU A 666 -2.92 1.87 -15.22
CA GLU A 666 -3.94 1.57 -14.20
C GLU A 666 -5.40 1.59 -14.68
N PHE A 667 -5.65 2.10 -15.88
CA PHE A 667 -6.96 2.14 -16.53
C PHE A 667 -7.39 0.76 -17.06
N ILE A 668 -6.47 -0.18 -17.23
CA ILE A 668 -6.76 -1.56 -17.68
C ILE A 668 -7.31 -2.45 -16.57
N LEU A 669 -7.18 -2.03 -15.30
CA LEU A 669 -7.49 -2.87 -14.14
C LEU A 669 -8.98 -3.20 -14.08
N ASN A 670 -9.30 -4.48 -14.32
CA ASN A 670 -10.65 -5.04 -14.29
C ASN A 670 -10.59 -6.55 -13.96
N TYR A 671 -11.49 -7.03 -13.09
CA TYR A 671 -11.43 -8.42 -12.62
C TYR A 671 -11.81 -9.44 -13.70
N ASP A 672 -12.89 -9.20 -14.45
CA ASP A 672 -13.34 -10.08 -15.54
C ASP A 672 -12.24 -10.21 -16.63
N LEU A 673 -11.56 -9.10 -16.93
CA LEU A 673 -10.45 -9.06 -17.88
C LEU A 673 -9.27 -9.92 -17.41
N LEU A 674 -8.85 -9.76 -16.16
CA LEU A 674 -7.73 -10.52 -15.61
C LEU A 674 -8.05 -12.02 -15.54
N ASP A 675 -9.27 -12.37 -15.15
CA ASP A 675 -9.77 -13.75 -15.15
C ASP A 675 -9.69 -14.39 -16.52
N PHE A 676 -10.19 -13.70 -17.55
CA PHE A 676 -10.16 -14.19 -18.94
C PHE A 676 -8.73 -14.40 -19.44
N LEU A 677 -7.84 -13.42 -19.19
CA LEU A 677 -6.44 -13.52 -19.57
C LEU A 677 -5.72 -14.68 -18.86
N GLY A 678 -6.07 -14.94 -17.59
CA GLY A 678 -5.55 -16.08 -16.83
C GLY A 678 -6.07 -17.42 -17.33
N GLU A 679 -7.37 -17.53 -17.67
CA GLU A 679 -7.96 -18.74 -18.26
C GLU A 679 -7.30 -19.11 -19.60
N LYS A 680 -6.92 -18.10 -20.38
CA LYS A 680 -6.24 -18.24 -21.69
C LYS A 680 -4.77 -17.79 -21.64
N TYR A 681 -4.09 -18.04 -20.53
CA TYR A 681 -2.71 -17.57 -20.31
C TYR A 681 -1.73 -17.98 -21.42
N SER A 682 -1.87 -19.17 -22.01
CA SER A 682 -1.01 -19.63 -23.11
C SER A 682 -1.07 -18.76 -24.37
N LYS A 683 -2.19 -18.06 -24.60
CA LYS A 683 -2.37 -17.13 -25.74
C LYS A 683 -2.00 -15.69 -25.36
N TYR A 684 -2.28 -15.28 -24.12
CA TYR A 684 -2.21 -13.88 -23.69
C TYR A 684 -1.20 -13.61 -22.55
N SER A 685 -0.16 -14.42 -22.42
CA SER A 685 0.81 -14.33 -21.33
C SER A 685 1.46 -12.95 -21.21
N SER A 686 1.84 -12.31 -22.32
CA SER A 686 2.47 -10.98 -22.31
C SER A 686 1.54 -9.91 -21.71
N LYS A 687 0.26 -9.92 -22.08
CA LYS A 687 -0.76 -9.00 -21.58
C LYS A 687 -1.11 -9.25 -20.11
N TYR A 688 -1.22 -10.53 -19.71
CA TYR A 688 -1.45 -10.90 -18.31
C TYR A 688 -0.29 -10.45 -17.43
N ASP A 689 0.94 -10.79 -17.83
CA ASP A 689 2.15 -10.46 -17.09
C ASP A 689 2.35 -8.93 -16.98
N ALA A 690 1.98 -8.17 -18.01
CA ALA A 690 2.00 -6.71 -17.96
C ALA A 690 1.07 -6.13 -16.89
N ILE A 691 -0.13 -6.70 -16.68
CA ILE A 691 -1.03 -6.31 -15.59
C ILE A 691 -0.40 -6.66 -14.24
N VAL A 692 0.14 -7.86 -14.08
CA VAL A 692 0.76 -8.27 -12.81
C VAL A 692 1.96 -7.40 -12.48
N ILE A 693 2.81 -7.06 -13.45
CA ILE A 693 3.94 -6.12 -13.29
C ILE A 693 3.45 -4.71 -12.91
N LEU A 694 2.35 -4.25 -13.51
CA LEU A 694 1.74 -2.96 -13.14
C LEU A 694 1.35 -2.93 -11.65
N LEU A 695 0.88 -4.04 -11.09
CA LEU A 695 0.43 -4.12 -9.70
C LEU A 695 1.57 -4.03 -8.68
N THR A 696 2.83 -4.17 -9.10
CA THR A 696 4.02 -4.13 -8.21
C THR A 696 4.48 -2.72 -7.86
N ASN A 697 3.75 -1.69 -8.29
CA ASN A 697 4.15 -0.28 -8.15
C ASN A 697 3.80 0.36 -6.80
N GLU A 698 3.25 -0.42 -5.87
CA GLU A 698 2.87 -0.01 -4.50
C GLU A 698 1.86 1.16 -4.43
N LYS A 699 1.23 1.53 -5.55
CA LYS A 699 0.20 2.57 -5.56
C LYS A 699 -1.08 2.06 -4.90
N LYS A 700 -1.77 2.95 -4.18
CA LYS A 700 -3.04 2.67 -3.50
C LYS A 700 -4.03 1.89 -4.38
N ARG A 701 -4.25 2.30 -5.63
CA ARG A 701 -5.16 1.63 -6.56
C ARG A 701 -4.75 0.20 -6.92
N SER A 702 -3.46 -0.08 -7.04
CA SER A 702 -2.93 -1.43 -7.29
C SER A 702 -3.18 -2.32 -6.08
N ILE A 703 -2.97 -1.80 -4.87
CA ILE A 703 -3.22 -2.52 -3.61
C ILE A 703 -4.72 -2.80 -3.44
N GLU A 704 -5.58 -1.80 -3.67
CA GLU A 704 -7.04 -1.95 -3.67
C GLU A 704 -7.49 -3.02 -4.69
N PHE A 705 -6.85 -3.08 -5.86
CA PHE A 705 -7.13 -4.09 -6.86
C PHE A 705 -6.69 -5.49 -6.43
N ILE A 706 -5.49 -5.66 -5.85
CA ILE A 706 -5.01 -6.96 -5.36
C ILE A 706 -5.95 -7.48 -4.26
N ASP A 707 -6.24 -6.67 -3.25
CA ASP A 707 -7.15 -7.00 -2.16
C ASP A 707 -8.54 -7.37 -2.67
N GLY A 708 -9.09 -6.51 -3.55
CA GLY A 708 -10.42 -6.71 -4.10
C GLY A 708 -10.51 -7.92 -5.03
N TYR A 709 -9.46 -8.22 -5.80
CA TYR A 709 -9.40 -9.39 -6.68
C TYR A 709 -9.31 -10.70 -5.88
N ILE A 710 -8.52 -10.72 -4.80
CA ILE A 710 -8.44 -11.86 -3.89
C ILE A 710 -9.79 -12.09 -3.21
N ASN A 711 -10.44 -11.03 -2.72
CA ASN A 711 -11.78 -11.14 -2.13
C ASN A 711 -12.81 -11.61 -3.16
N HIS A 712 -12.75 -11.10 -4.39
CA HIS A 712 -13.65 -11.47 -5.50
C HIS A 712 -13.57 -12.95 -5.86
N ASN A 713 -12.36 -13.53 -5.79
CA ASN A 713 -12.11 -14.93 -6.09
C ASN A 713 -11.93 -15.81 -4.84
N SER A 714 -12.21 -15.30 -3.64
CA SER A 714 -12.08 -16.06 -2.39
C SER A 714 -13.11 -17.20 -2.29
N TYR A 715 -12.88 -18.15 -1.37
CA TYR A 715 -13.70 -19.34 -1.21
C TYR A 715 -15.13 -18.98 -0.79
N LEU A 716 -16.13 -19.33 -1.61
CA LEU A 716 -17.53 -19.00 -1.33
C LEU A 716 -18.14 -20.03 -0.37
N THR A 717 -18.65 -19.57 0.77
CA THR A 717 -19.50 -20.38 1.68
C THR A 717 -20.94 -20.42 1.18
N LYS A 718 -21.72 -21.42 1.62
CA LYS A 718 -23.17 -21.52 1.31
C LYS A 718 -23.93 -20.24 1.73
N GLU A 719 -23.53 -19.62 2.84
CA GLU A 719 -24.13 -18.39 3.38
C GLU A 719 -23.85 -17.16 2.49
N ALA A 720 -22.60 -16.98 2.04
CA ALA A 720 -22.22 -15.85 1.18
C ALA A 720 -22.88 -15.89 -0.22
N LEU A 721 -23.10 -17.10 -0.76
CA LEU A 721 -23.86 -17.28 -2.01
C LEU A 721 -25.34 -16.95 -1.83
N PHE A 722 -25.89 -17.15 -0.63
CA PHE A 722 -27.29 -16.85 -0.32
C PHE A 722 -27.54 -15.34 -0.29
N GLU A 723 -26.63 -14.58 0.34
CA GLU A 723 -26.66 -13.11 0.34
C GLU A 723 -26.44 -12.53 -1.06
N THR A 724 -25.57 -13.14 -1.88
CA THR A 724 -25.19 -12.60 -3.19
C THR A 724 -26.19 -12.96 -4.31
N PHE A 725 -26.78 -14.17 -4.28
CA PHE A 725 -27.58 -14.70 -5.39
C PHE A 725 -29.04 -15.01 -5.03
N GLY A 726 -29.45 -14.82 -3.76
CA GLY A 726 -30.85 -14.80 -3.34
C GLY A 726 -31.66 -16.08 -3.58
N LYS A 727 -31.01 -17.24 -3.72
CA LYS A 727 -31.69 -18.53 -3.97
C LYS A 727 -31.32 -19.60 -2.96
N GLU A 728 -32.36 -20.22 -2.41
CA GLU A 728 -32.27 -21.50 -1.71
C GLU A 728 -31.82 -22.60 -2.68
N VAL A 729 -30.76 -23.32 -2.29
CA VAL A 729 -30.21 -24.55 -2.91
C VAL A 729 -29.26 -24.33 -4.10
N PHE A 730 -27.99 -24.04 -3.81
CA PHE A 730 -26.87 -24.52 -4.63
C PHE A 730 -26.47 -25.91 -4.11
N ASP A 731 -26.38 -26.90 -5.00
CA ASP A 731 -25.90 -28.25 -4.68
C ASP A 731 -24.38 -28.23 -4.40
N GLU A 732 -23.93 -29.13 -3.51
CA GLU A 732 -22.53 -29.22 -3.06
C GLU A 732 -21.55 -29.42 -4.22
N ASP A 733 -21.99 -30.09 -5.28
CA ASP A 733 -21.19 -30.39 -6.46
C ASP A 733 -20.95 -29.13 -7.34
N THR A 734 -21.91 -28.21 -7.41
CA THR A 734 -21.75 -26.92 -8.10
C THR A 734 -20.87 -25.96 -7.31
N LEU A 735 -21.02 -25.93 -5.98
CA LEU A 735 -20.14 -25.19 -5.07
C LEU A 735 -18.68 -25.63 -5.19
N GLN A 736 -18.42 -26.95 -5.22
CA GLN A 736 -17.07 -27.48 -5.42
C GLN A 736 -16.49 -27.10 -6.78
N LYS A 737 -17.29 -27.13 -7.86
CA LYS A 737 -16.83 -26.73 -9.21
C LYS A 737 -16.48 -25.24 -9.28
N ILE A 738 -17.28 -24.36 -8.66
CA ILE A 738 -17.02 -22.92 -8.60
C ILE A 738 -15.73 -22.65 -7.81
N ASN A 739 -15.60 -23.23 -6.62
CA ASN A 739 -14.41 -23.03 -5.78
C ASN A 739 -13.13 -23.60 -6.43
N LYS A 740 -13.23 -24.72 -7.15
CA LYS A 740 -12.10 -25.26 -7.94
C LYS A 740 -11.68 -24.32 -9.07
N LYS A 741 -12.63 -23.65 -9.72
CA LYS A 741 -12.36 -22.67 -10.78
C LYS A 741 -11.70 -21.40 -10.21
N ASN A 742 -12.23 -20.89 -9.10
CA ASN A 742 -11.69 -19.71 -8.41
C ASN A 742 -10.27 -19.96 -7.87
N ASN A 743 -10.01 -21.13 -7.27
CA ASN A 743 -8.66 -21.52 -6.85
C ASN A 743 -7.65 -21.51 -8.01
N LYS A 744 -8.06 -21.96 -9.21
CA LYS A 744 -7.16 -21.95 -10.38
C LYS A 744 -6.82 -20.53 -10.85
N LYS A 745 -7.76 -19.58 -10.72
CA LYS A 745 -7.50 -18.16 -11.04
C LYS A 745 -6.53 -17.54 -10.05
N LEU A 746 -6.76 -17.77 -8.74
CA LEU A 746 -5.86 -17.33 -7.68
C LEU A 746 -4.48 -17.97 -7.77
N ASP A 747 -4.39 -19.24 -8.17
CA ASP A 747 -3.13 -19.95 -8.39
C ASP A 747 -2.21 -19.21 -9.37
N ILE A 748 -2.72 -18.94 -10.57
CA ILE A 748 -1.96 -18.23 -11.60
C ILE A 748 -1.60 -16.82 -11.13
N PHE A 749 -2.55 -16.11 -10.51
CA PHE A 749 -2.37 -14.73 -10.09
C PHE A 749 -1.33 -14.59 -8.99
N ILE A 750 -1.49 -15.31 -7.87
CA ILE A 750 -0.58 -15.24 -6.72
C ILE A 750 0.82 -15.73 -7.11
N ASN A 751 0.92 -16.82 -7.85
CA ASN A 751 2.22 -17.32 -8.33
C ASN A 751 2.92 -16.30 -9.25
N LYS A 752 2.20 -15.60 -10.13
CA LYS A 752 2.79 -14.56 -10.98
C LYS A 752 3.15 -13.31 -10.20
N LEU A 753 2.32 -12.92 -9.24
CA LEU A 753 2.57 -11.79 -8.37
C LEU A 753 3.84 -12.01 -7.53
N THR A 754 4.04 -13.20 -6.96
CA THR A 754 5.26 -13.55 -6.22
C THR A 754 6.50 -13.69 -7.11
N ILE A 755 6.34 -14.03 -8.40
CA ILE A 755 7.44 -14.01 -9.36
C ILE A 755 7.89 -12.57 -9.65
N TYR A 756 6.94 -11.69 -9.99
CA TYR A 756 7.25 -10.34 -10.50
C TYR A 756 7.50 -9.31 -9.40
N TRP A 757 6.89 -9.46 -8.22
CA TRP A 757 7.07 -8.56 -7.09
C TRP A 757 7.96 -9.20 -6.02
N GLY A 758 9.26 -9.00 -6.10
CA GLY A 758 10.21 -9.59 -5.15
C GLY A 758 10.04 -9.10 -3.70
N GLY A 759 9.59 -7.85 -3.52
CA GLY A 759 9.27 -7.29 -2.21
C GLY A 759 7.83 -7.53 -1.75
N PHE A 760 7.08 -8.45 -2.35
CA PHE A 760 5.64 -8.60 -2.06
C PHE A 760 5.37 -9.01 -0.61
N TRP A 761 6.07 -10.04 -0.12
CA TRP A 761 5.93 -10.46 1.27
C TRP A 761 6.38 -9.37 2.25
N GLU A 762 7.49 -8.69 1.95
CA GLU A 762 7.99 -7.57 2.76
C GLU A 762 6.98 -6.43 2.84
N TYR A 763 6.34 -6.09 1.72
CA TYR A 763 5.28 -5.11 1.68
C TYR A 763 4.09 -5.53 2.57
N ILE A 764 3.62 -6.78 2.46
CA ILE A 764 2.50 -7.28 3.27
C ILE A 764 2.85 -7.26 4.76
N TYR A 765 4.03 -7.79 5.13
CA TYR A 765 4.40 -7.99 6.53
C TYR A 765 4.78 -6.69 7.24
N ILE A 766 5.39 -5.73 6.54
CA ILE A 766 5.90 -4.48 7.16
C ILE A 766 5.12 -3.24 6.71
N ASN A 767 4.90 -3.07 5.40
CA ASN A 767 4.49 -1.77 4.84
C ASN A 767 2.96 -1.59 4.67
N SER A 768 2.19 -2.67 4.76
CA SER A 768 0.75 -2.67 4.42
C SER A 768 -0.17 -2.13 5.53
N ASN A 769 0.31 -2.08 6.78
CA ASN A 769 -0.51 -1.86 7.98
C ASN A 769 -1.73 -2.79 8.09
N TYR A 770 -1.66 -4.00 7.53
CA TYR A 770 -2.76 -4.97 7.62
C TYR A 770 -2.90 -5.57 9.02
N PRO A 771 -4.13 -5.91 9.45
CA PRO A 771 -4.34 -6.69 10.65
C PRO A 771 -3.75 -8.10 10.47
N GLU A 772 -3.36 -8.72 11.59
CA GLU A 772 -2.68 -10.02 11.63
C GLU A 772 -3.44 -11.11 10.85
N ASP A 773 -4.76 -11.19 10.97
CA ASP A 773 -5.59 -12.14 10.21
C ASP A 773 -5.41 -12.01 8.69
N LYS A 774 -5.28 -10.78 8.19
CA LYS A 774 -5.10 -10.51 6.76
C LYS A 774 -3.67 -10.83 6.31
N VAL A 775 -2.68 -10.53 7.14
CA VAL A 775 -1.27 -10.92 6.90
C VAL A 775 -1.17 -12.45 6.79
N ASN A 776 -1.82 -13.17 7.71
CA ASN A 776 -1.87 -14.63 7.74
C ASN A 776 -2.61 -15.22 6.53
N MET A 777 -3.71 -14.60 6.09
CA MET A 777 -4.39 -14.98 4.86
C MET A 777 -3.44 -14.90 3.65
N TYR A 778 -2.69 -13.79 3.50
CA TYR A 778 -1.73 -13.64 2.41
C TYR A 778 -0.57 -14.65 2.49
N LEU A 779 -0.04 -14.92 3.69
CA LEU A 779 0.98 -15.95 3.91
C LEU A 779 0.49 -17.32 3.42
N GLY A 780 -0.74 -17.69 3.81
CA GLY A 780 -1.39 -18.92 3.38
C GLY A 780 -1.55 -18.99 1.85
N LEU A 781 -1.99 -17.90 1.20
CA LEU A 781 -2.14 -17.84 -0.26
C LEU A 781 -0.80 -17.98 -0.99
N ILE A 782 0.25 -17.30 -0.52
CA ILE A 782 1.59 -17.36 -1.10
C ILE A 782 2.13 -18.79 -1.03
N ILE A 783 2.09 -19.41 0.16
CA ILE A 783 2.55 -20.79 0.37
C ILE A 783 1.71 -21.76 -0.46
N ARG A 784 0.40 -21.53 -0.57
CA ARG A 784 -0.49 -22.39 -1.35
C ARG A 784 -0.14 -22.41 -2.82
N PHE A 785 -0.12 -21.24 -3.45
CA PHE A 785 -0.12 -21.11 -4.90
C PHE A 785 1.27 -20.93 -5.52
N SER A 786 2.26 -20.46 -4.76
CA SER A 786 3.61 -20.23 -5.31
C SER A 786 4.50 -21.46 -5.16
N LYS A 787 5.41 -21.71 -6.10
CA LYS A 787 6.42 -22.78 -5.94
C LYS A 787 7.41 -22.42 -4.84
N ILE A 788 7.93 -23.43 -4.13
CA ILE A 788 8.92 -23.24 -3.05
C ILE A 788 10.15 -22.47 -3.57
N GLU A 789 10.69 -22.89 -4.72
CA GLU A 789 11.82 -22.21 -5.38
C GLU A 789 11.52 -20.72 -5.64
N THR A 790 10.31 -20.38 -6.08
CA THR A 790 9.90 -18.99 -6.31
C THR A 790 9.85 -18.21 -5.00
N ILE A 791 9.22 -18.78 -3.96
CA ILE A 791 9.11 -18.13 -2.64
C ILE A 791 10.51 -17.81 -2.11
N ILE A 792 11.40 -18.79 -2.15
CA ILE A 792 12.74 -18.67 -1.57
C ILE A 792 13.64 -17.75 -2.41
N ASN A 793 13.58 -17.83 -3.74
CA ASN A 793 14.48 -17.05 -4.59
C ASN A 793 14.04 -15.60 -4.75
N ASN A 794 12.73 -15.33 -4.72
CA ASN A 794 12.19 -14.02 -5.05
C ASN A 794 11.70 -13.24 -3.85
N GLN A 795 11.37 -13.87 -2.72
CA GLN A 795 10.84 -13.20 -1.53
C GLN A 795 11.86 -13.11 -0.40
N ASN A 796 11.61 -12.21 0.56
CA ASN A 796 12.48 -12.01 1.72
C ASN A 796 12.42 -13.21 2.67
N LYS A 797 13.42 -14.10 2.59
CA LYS A 797 13.53 -15.33 3.39
C LYS A 797 13.50 -15.07 4.90
N LYS A 798 14.12 -13.98 5.35
CA LYS A 798 14.22 -13.65 6.77
C LYS A 798 12.84 -13.31 7.34
N LEU A 799 12.09 -12.45 6.65
CA LEU A 799 10.74 -12.06 7.07
C LEU A 799 9.74 -13.20 6.94
N LEU A 800 9.89 -14.08 5.93
CA LEU A 800 9.07 -15.29 5.82
C LEU A 800 9.33 -16.23 7.00
N LYS A 801 10.61 -16.43 7.34
CA LYS A 801 11.01 -17.21 8.50
C LYS A 801 10.41 -16.62 9.79
N GLU A 802 10.63 -15.34 10.06
CA GLU A 802 10.10 -14.65 11.25
C GLU A 802 8.57 -14.80 11.35
N ALA A 803 7.83 -14.62 10.26
CA ALA A 803 6.38 -14.72 10.28
C ALA A 803 5.84 -16.15 10.48
N ILE A 804 6.58 -17.18 10.03
CA ILE A 804 6.21 -18.57 10.29
C ILE A 804 6.56 -18.93 11.74
N GLU A 805 7.73 -18.54 12.23
CA GLU A 805 8.20 -18.85 13.59
C GLU A 805 7.30 -18.24 14.67
N GLN A 806 6.84 -17.01 14.46
CA GLN A 806 6.06 -16.24 15.44
C GLN A 806 4.56 -16.54 15.41
N ASN A 807 4.05 -17.18 14.36
CA ASN A 807 2.61 -17.40 14.21
C ASN A 807 2.17 -18.70 14.91
N PRO A 808 1.48 -18.62 16.07
CA PRO A 808 1.05 -19.81 16.80
C PRO A 808 0.05 -20.65 16.00
N HIS A 809 -0.75 -20.02 15.14
CA HIS A 809 -1.80 -20.63 14.33
C HIS A 809 -1.33 -21.01 12.91
N PHE A 810 -0.02 -21.07 12.68
CA PHE A 810 0.50 -21.40 11.35
C PHE A 810 -0.04 -22.73 10.82
N LEU A 811 -0.16 -23.75 11.69
CA LEU A 811 -0.69 -25.06 11.31
C LEU A 811 -2.18 -25.00 10.93
N SER A 812 -2.99 -24.22 11.64
CA SER A 812 -4.43 -24.09 11.33
C SER A 812 -4.70 -23.26 10.07
N LEU A 813 -3.80 -22.37 9.65
CA LEU A 813 -3.89 -21.71 8.32
C LEU A 813 -3.93 -22.72 7.16
N ILE A 814 -3.51 -23.96 7.40
CA ILE A 814 -3.32 -25.01 6.40
C ILE A 814 -4.46 -26.07 6.43
N GLU A 815 -5.39 -26.00 7.40
CA GLU A 815 -6.52 -26.93 7.66
C GLU A 815 -7.59 -27.05 6.54
N LYS A 816 -7.36 -26.60 5.30
CA LYS A 816 -8.41 -26.58 4.25
C LYS A 816 -7.96 -26.92 2.83
N SER A 817 -6.80 -27.57 2.66
CA SER A 817 -6.39 -28.03 1.33
C SER A 817 -6.59 -29.53 1.18
N ASN A 818 -7.68 -29.96 0.52
CA ASN A 818 -7.86 -31.32 -0.01
C ASN A 818 -6.83 -31.67 -1.13
N GLU A 819 -5.68 -31.02 -1.18
CA GLU A 819 -4.63 -31.18 -2.19
C GLU A 819 -3.62 -32.23 -1.72
N LEU A 820 -3.55 -33.35 -2.45
CA LEU A 820 -2.47 -34.35 -2.31
C LEU A 820 -1.10 -33.64 -2.40
N ASN A 821 -0.23 -33.87 -1.42
CA ASN A 821 1.16 -33.36 -1.29
C ASN A 821 1.32 -31.91 -0.75
N PHE A 822 0.30 -31.29 -0.16
CA PHE A 822 0.47 -29.96 0.44
C PHE A 822 1.33 -29.98 1.71
N SER A 823 1.16 -30.99 2.56
CA SER A 823 2.00 -31.20 3.76
C SER A 823 3.48 -31.31 3.39
N ASP A 824 3.83 -32.13 2.39
CA ASP A 824 5.20 -32.28 1.87
C ASP A 824 5.82 -30.95 1.41
N LYS A 825 5.00 -30.07 0.82
CA LYS A 825 5.45 -28.75 0.36
C LYS A 825 5.85 -27.87 1.54
N ILE A 826 5.08 -27.91 2.62
CA ILE A 826 5.35 -27.14 3.83
C ILE A 826 6.53 -27.72 4.59
N SER A 827 6.64 -29.05 4.71
CA SER A 827 7.82 -29.72 5.27
C SER A 827 9.11 -29.28 4.58
N LYS A 828 9.14 -29.27 3.25
CA LYS A 828 10.28 -28.77 2.47
C LYS A 828 10.54 -27.27 2.65
N LEU A 829 9.48 -26.46 2.83
CA LEU A 829 9.62 -25.03 3.07
C LEU A 829 10.23 -24.76 4.46
N ILE A 830 9.77 -25.47 5.49
CA ILE A 830 10.30 -25.45 6.86
C ILE A 830 11.79 -25.84 6.84
N GLU A 831 12.13 -26.94 6.17
CA GLU A 831 13.51 -27.40 5.97
C GLU A 831 14.39 -26.33 5.32
N GLN A 832 13.96 -25.76 4.19
CA GLN A 832 14.78 -24.82 3.42
C GLN A 832 14.91 -23.43 4.05
N LEU A 833 13.94 -23.02 4.86
CA LEU A 833 14.01 -21.78 5.65
C LEU A 833 14.71 -21.99 7.01
N ASN A 834 14.92 -23.23 7.43
CA ASN A 834 15.43 -23.59 8.76
C ASN A 834 14.60 -22.91 9.88
N VAL A 835 13.29 -23.17 9.86
CA VAL A 835 12.29 -22.60 10.78
C VAL A 835 12.39 -23.28 12.15
N SER A 836 12.29 -22.49 13.21
CA SER A 836 12.16 -22.94 14.59
C SER A 836 10.97 -22.22 15.25
N PHE A 837 9.82 -22.90 15.32
CA PHE A 837 8.58 -22.32 15.85
C PHE A 837 8.71 -21.84 17.31
N GLU A 838 8.32 -20.59 17.58
CA GLU A 838 8.30 -20.02 18.93
C GLU A 838 7.15 -20.60 19.76
N ILE A 839 5.96 -20.73 19.15
CA ILE A 839 4.78 -21.33 19.76
C ILE A 839 4.13 -22.23 18.72
N LEU A 840 3.85 -23.48 19.09
CA LEU A 840 3.10 -24.41 18.26
C LEU A 840 1.63 -24.48 18.69
N GLU A 841 0.73 -24.80 17.76
CA GLU A 841 -0.68 -25.09 18.05
C GLU A 841 -0.90 -26.60 18.18
N ASN A 842 -1.91 -26.98 18.97
CA ASN A 842 -2.25 -28.40 19.14
C ASN A 842 -2.69 -29.00 17.81
N PRO A 843 -2.20 -30.19 17.44
CA PRO A 843 -2.58 -30.82 16.19
C PRO A 843 -4.05 -31.20 16.22
N ASN A 844 -4.71 -31.04 15.08
CA ASN A 844 -6.02 -31.62 14.81
C ASN A 844 -5.86 -32.85 13.89
N ASN A 845 -6.97 -33.45 13.46
CA ASN A 845 -6.90 -34.64 12.60
C ASN A 845 -6.20 -34.40 11.24
N GLU A 846 -6.17 -33.17 10.74
CA GLU A 846 -5.59 -32.82 9.43
C GLU A 846 -4.14 -32.33 9.54
N THR A 847 -3.76 -31.69 10.64
CA THR A 847 -2.41 -31.14 10.85
C THR A 847 -1.47 -32.10 11.58
N LYS A 848 -1.97 -33.25 12.02
CA LYS A 848 -1.21 -34.25 12.80
C LYS A 848 0.08 -34.71 12.11
N GLU A 849 0.04 -35.03 10.81
CA GLU A 849 1.23 -35.50 10.08
C GLU A 849 2.32 -34.42 10.02
N LEU A 850 1.94 -33.16 9.81
CA LEU A 850 2.87 -32.04 9.77
C LEU A 850 3.43 -31.74 11.17
N PHE A 851 2.61 -31.85 12.21
CA PHE A 851 3.05 -31.72 13.60
C PHE A 851 4.07 -32.80 13.96
N GLU A 852 3.80 -34.06 13.60
CA GLU A 852 4.74 -35.18 13.82
C GLU A 852 6.06 -34.95 13.05
N PHE A 853 6.02 -34.39 11.84
CA PHE A 853 7.21 -34.01 11.09
C PHE A 853 8.03 -32.93 11.82
N ILE A 854 7.39 -31.88 12.34
CA ILE A 854 8.05 -30.81 13.10
C ILE A 854 8.69 -31.37 14.38
N LEU A 855 7.96 -32.23 15.09
CA LEU A 855 8.42 -32.89 16.31
C LEU A 855 9.64 -33.78 16.07
N ASN A 856 9.58 -34.65 15.05
CA ASN A 856 10.63 -35.62 14.76
C ASN A 856 11.93 -35.00 14.25
N ASN A 857 11.87 -33.80 13.64
CA ASN A 857 13.04 -33.12 13.08
C ASN A 857 13.50 -31.92 13.93
N GLY A 858 12.84 -31.61 15.04
CA GLY A 858 13.28 -30.53 15.93
C GLY A 858 13.04 -29.12 15.39
N TYR A 859 12.02 -28.88 14.58
CA TYR A 859 11.74 -27.55 14.00
C TYR A 859 11.01 -26.60 14.97
N TYR A 860 11.34 -26.65 16.26
CA TYR A 860 10.71 -25.85 17.30
C TYR A 860 11.74 -25.34 18.31
N GLN A 861 11.45 -24.19 18.90
CA GLN A 861 12.31 -23.62 19.93
C GLN A 861 12.13 -24.36 21.25
N ILE A 862 13.23 -24.53 21.96
CA ILE A 862 13.22 -25.12 23.30
C ILE A 862 12.80 -24.03 24.28
N ASN A 863 11.51 -24.02 24.61
CA ASN A 863 10.93 -23.10 25.57
C ASN A 863 9.84 -23.80 26.38
N LYS A 864 9.41 -23.16 27.47
CA LYS A 864 8.37 -23.68 28.36
C LYS A 864 7.08 -24.07 27.63
N VAL A 865 6.63 -23.26 26.67
CA VAL A 865 5.33 -23.41 26.00
C VAL A 865 5.31 -24.65 25.11
N ASN A 866 6.29 -24.77 24.21
CA ASN A 866 6.39 -25.90 23.28
C ASN A 866 6.62 -27.23 23.99
N LEU A 867 7.47 -27.25 25.03
CA LEU A 867 7.74 -28.46 25.80
C LEU A 867 6.48 -28.93 26.56
N LEU A 868 5.78 -28.03 27.25
CA LEU A 868 4.50 -28.34 27.91
C LEU A 868 3.47 -28.86 26.94
N GLN A 869 3.40 -28.28 25.75
CA GLN A 869 2.47 -28.71 24.72
C GLN A 869 2.74 -30.14 24.26
N MET A 870 4.00 -30.47 23.98
CA MET A 870 4.39 -31.83 23.57
C MET A 870 4.12 -32.86 24.66
N LEU A 871 4.40 -32.50 25.91
CA LEU A 871 4.11 -33.35 27.07
C LEU A 871 2.61 -33.53 27.30
N ASN A 872 1.79 -32.49 27.12
CA ASN A 872 0.34 -32.61 27.24
C ASN A 872 -0.30 -33.50 26.16
N LEU A 873 0.31 -33.58 24.97
CA LEU A 873 -0.20 -34.36 23.85
C LEU A 873 0.32 -35.81 23.84
N TYR A 874 1.58 -36.03 24.22
CA TYR A 874 2.27 -37.32 24.09
C TYR A 874 2.76 -37.90 25.42
N GLY A 875 2.69 -37.13 26.51
CA GLY A 875 3.01 -37.54 27.88
C GLY A 875 1.75 -37.74 28.74
N GLU A 876 1.95 -38.06 30.02
CA GLU A 876 0.87 -38.07 31.00
C GLU A 876 0.61 -36.64 31.51
N LYS A 877 -0.60 -36.33 31.99
CA LYS A 877 -0.92 -35.01 32.56
C LYS A 877 -0.06 -34.77 33.79
N GLU A 878 0.93 -33.89 33.70
CA GLU A 878 1.89 -33.72 34.78
C GLU A 878 1.78 -32.36 35.47
N GLU A 879 1.33 -32.39 36.72
CA GLU A 879 1.36 -31.27 37.67
C GLU A 879 2.80 -30.89 38.08
N THR A 880 3.81 -31.67 37.68
CA THR A 880 5.20 -31.61 38.16
C THR A 880 6.19 -30.92 37.21
N PHE A 881 5.80 -30.50 36.00
CA PHE A 881 6.73 -29.88 35.04
C PHE A 881 7.41 -28.60 35.56
N GLU A 882 6.73 -27.84 36.42
CA GLU A 882 7.28 -26.62 37.03
C GLU A 882 8.32 -26.92 38.12
N THR A 883 8.26 -28.09 38.75
CA THR A 883 9.08 -28.46 39.91
C THR A 883 10.19 -29.48 39.60
N ALA A 884 9.97 -30.37 38.62
CA ALA A 884 10.88 -31.43 38.20
C ALA A 884 10.84 -31.62 36.66
N ASN A 885 11.22 -30.56 35.95
CA ASN A 885 11.07 -30.41 34.51
C ASN A 885 11.77 -31.49 33.68
N TYR A 886 13.06 -31.71 33.93
CA TYR A 886 13.87 -32.64 33.16
C TYR A 886 13.45 -34.08 33.45
N SER A 887 13.14 -34.39 34.71
CA SER A 887 12.58 -35.67 35.14
C SER A 887 11.28 -35.98 34.39
N THR A 888 10.36 -35.00 34.33
CA THR A 888 9.12 -35.07 33.56
C THR A 888 9.39 -35.37 32.07
N ILE A 889 10.36 -34.69 31.45
CA ILE A 889 10.71 -34.92 30.04
C ILE A 889 11.27 -36.34 29.84
N GLN A 890 12.21 -36.79 30.68
CA GLN A 890 12.85 -38.11 30.59
C GLN A 890 11.88 -39.26 30.83
N ASN A 891 10.87 -39.06 31.68
CA ASN A 891 9.83 -40.05 31.97
C ASN A 891 8.69 -40.04 30.94
N SER A 892 8.66 -39.05 30.05
CA SER A 892 7.63 -38.98 29.01
C SER A 892 7.79 -40.12 27.99
N ASN A 893 6.67 -40.56 27.40
CA ASN A 893 6.69 -41.55 26.32
C ASN A 893 7.12 -40.94 24.96
N CYS A 894 7.51 -39.66 24.93
CA CYS A 894 7.83 -38.92 23.71
C CYS A 894 9.33 -38.99 23.39
N LYS A 895 9.76 -40.07 22.74
CA LYS A 895 11.19 -40.27 22.35
C LYS A 895 11.79 -39.11 21.53
N PRO A 896 11.12 -38.57 20.49
CA PRO A 896 11.69 -37.47 19.71
C PRO A 896 11.97 -36.21 20.53
N LEU A 897 11.12 -35.92 21.52
CA LEU A 897 11.31 -34.80 22.45
C LEU A 897 12.56 -35.01 23.31
N ILE A 898 12.70 -36.21 23.89
CA ILE A 898 13.85 -36.56 24.74
C ILE A 898 15.15 -36.45 23.95
N GLU A 899 15.19 -37.02 22.74
CA GLU A 899 16.36 -36.98 21.86
C GLU A 899 16.73 -35.53 21.48
N TYR A 900 15.74 -34.70 21.12
CA TYR A 900 15.97 -33.31 20.74
C TYR A 900 16.45 -32.43 21.90
N VAL A 901 15.87 -32.60 23.10
CA VAL A 901 16.30 -31.87 24.31
C VAL A 901 17.73 -32.26 24.69
N ASN A 902 18.05 -33.57 24.69
CA ASN A 902 19.39 -34.05 25.01
C ASN A 902 20.44 -33.57 23.98
N ALA A 903 20.09 -33.52 22.68
CA ALA A 903 20.99 -33.02 21.64
C ALA A 903 21.24 -31.50 21.72
N ASN A 904 20.39 -30.74 22.42
CA ASN A 904 20.48 -29.29 22.58
C ASN A 904 20.48 -28.88 24.05
N ILE A 905 21.17 -29.66 24.89
CA ILE A 905 21.03 -29.59 26.35
C ILE A 905 21.40 -28.23 26.95
N ASN A 906 22.40 -27.53 26.39
CA ASN A 906 22.80 -26.19 26.85
C ASN A 906 21.65 -25.17 26.68
N ASN A 907 21.03 -25.14 25.50
CA ASN A 907 19.91 -24.25 25.22
C ASN A 907 18.72 -24.59 26.12
N TYR A 908 18.43 -25.89 26.31
CA TYR A 908 17.40 -26.32 27.23
C TYR A 908 17.65 -25.83 28.67
N VAL A 909 18.88 -25.97 29.17
CA VAL A 909 19.19 -25.57 30.55
C VAL A 909 19.06 -24.06 30.72
N ASP A 910 19.58 -23.26 29.78
CA ASP A 910 19.50 -21.80 29.84
C ASP A 910 18.09 -21.26 29.62
N ASP A 911 17.37 -21.75 28.60
CA ASP A 911 16.08 -21.21 28.19
C ASP A 911 14.88 -21.78 28.95
N VAL A 912 15.03 -22.90 29.63
CA VAL A 912 13.94 -23.56 30.35
C VAL A 912 14.33 -23.87 31.79
N TYR A 913 15.29 -24.77 32.00
CA TYR A 913 15.57 -25.33 33.33
C TYR A 913 15.88 -24.24 34.37
N LEU A 914 16.77 -23.30 34.03
CA LEU A 914 17.18 -22.23 34.94
C LEU A 914 16.12 -21.12 35.07
N LYS A 915 15.36 -20.83 34.01
CA LYS A 915 14.29 -19.81 34.01
C LYS A 915 13.04 -20.22 34.79
N LEU A 916 12.78 -21.51 34.95
CA LEU A 916 11.67 -22.02 35.77
C LEU A 916 11.98 -21.89 37.26
N GLU A 917 11.50 -20.85 37.93
CA GLU A 917 11.85 -20.54 39.34
C GLU A 917 11.65 -21.72 40.30
N GLN A 918 10.60 -22.52 40.09
CA GLN A 918 10.24 -23.64 40.97
C GLN A 918 10.97 -24.96 40.65
N ASN A 919 11.80 -25.01 39.61
CA ASN A 919 12.45 -26.24 39.18
C ASN A 919 13.66 -26.59 40.06
N ASN A 920 13.39 -27.19 41.22
CA ASN A 920 14.39 -27.54 42.24
C ASN A 920 14.31 -29.00 42.70
N SER A 921 13.30 -29.77 42.29
CA SER A 921 12.98 -31.08 42.85
C SER A 921 13.16 -32.22 41.83
N GLU A 922 14.17 -32.12 40.96
CA GLU A 922 14.48 -33.18 39.98
C GLU A 922 14.81 -34.51 40.67
N ASN A 923 14.38 -35.64 40.10
CA ASN A 923 14.80 -36.95 40.59
C ASN A 923 16.32 -37.13 40.43
N GLU A 924 16.95 -37.85 41.36
CA GLU A 924 18.37 -38.17 41.36
C GLU A 924 18.83 -38.77 40.03
N ASP A 925 18.12 -39.78 39.48
CA ASP A 925 18.47 -40.41 38.20
C ASP A 925 18.54 -39.40 37.04
N ALA A 926 17.62 -38.44 37.03
CA ALA A 926 17.55 -37.41 36.00
C ALA A 926 18.65 -36.36 36.20
N LEU A 927 18.91 -36.00 37.45
CA LEU A 927 20.00 -35.09 37.83
C LEU A 927 21.38 -35.68 37.48
N LEU A 928 21.61 -36.97 37.74
CA LEU A 928 22.83 -37.68 37.36
C LEU A 928 23.06 -37.64 35.85
N LYS A 929 22.00 -37.89 35.06
CA LYS A 929 22.06 -37.77 33.59
C LYS A 929 22.44 -36.37 33.12
N LEU A 930 22.00 -35.30 33.79
CA LEU A 930 22.40 -33.92 33.47
C LEU A 930 23.86 -33.67 33.83
N LEU A 931 24.27 -34.01 35.04
CA LEU A 931 25.59 -33.69 35.55
C LEU A 931 26.71 -34.47 34.85
N ASN A 932 26.43 -35.70 34.39
CA ASN A 932 27.36 -36.50 33.59
C ASN A 932 27.26 -36.26 32.08
N ASN A 933 26.39 -35.36 31.61
CA ASN A 933 26.31 -35.06 30.18
C ASN A 933 27.57 -34.30 29.72
N GLU A 934 28.35 -34.90 28.82
CA GLU A 934 29.57 -34.29 28.26
C GLU A 934 29.28 -33.04 27.43
N ASP A 935 28.12 -32.95 26.78
CA ASP A 935 27.74 -31.81 25.94
C ASP A 935 27.27 -30.61 26.77
N LEU A 936 26.91 -30.80 28.05
CA LEU A 936 26.46 -29.72 28.93
C LEU A 936 27.66 -28.95 29.52
N GLU A 937 27.70 -27.64 29.30
CA GLU A 937 28.77 -26.79 29.80
C GLU A 937 28.84 -26.77 31.34
N ASP A 938 30.05 -26.79 31.89
CA ASP A 938 30.29 -26.82 33.34
C ASP A 938 29.63 -25.66 34.09
N GLN A 939 29.56 -24.47 33.47
CA GLN A 939 28.90 -23.32 34.08
C GLN A 939 27.41 -23.58 34.35
N PHE A 940 26.75 -24.36 33.49
CA PHE A 940 25.35 -24.73 33.66
C PHE A 940 25.19 -25.83 34.71
N LYS A 941 26.09 -26.82 34.74
CA LYS A 941 26.13 -27.84 35.80
C LYS A 941 26.24 -27.22 37.18
N ILE A 942 27.11 -26.21 37.36
CA ILE A 942 27.25 -25.48 38.63
C ILE A 942 25.96 -24.75 39.01
N LYS A 943 25.33 -24.05 38.06
CA LYS A 943 24.05 -23.35 38.31
C LYS A 943 22.92 -24.33 38.66
N ILE A 944 22.89 -25.51 38.04
CA ILE A 944 21.95 -26.58 38.39
C ILE A 944 22.18 -27.02 39.84
N ILE A 945 23.42 -27.33 40.22
CA ILE A 945 23.78 -27.75 41.59
C ILE A 945 23.37 -26.71 42.63
N GLN A 946 23.58 -25.43 42.35
CA GLN A 946 23.18 -24.33 43.24
C GLN A 946 21.66 -24.22 43.42
N LYS A 947 20.88 -24.68 42.43
CA LYS A 947 19.43 -24.53 42.38
C LYS A 947 18.67 -25.74 42.94
N VAL A 948 19.17 -26.96 42.74
CA VAL A 948 18.46 -28.19 43.13
C VAL A 948 18.44 -28.40 44.64
N GLU A 949 17.36 -29.00 45.15
CA GLU A 949 17.22 -29.46 46.53
C GLU A 949 17.57 -30.94 46.69
N THR A 950 17.48 -31.71 45.60
CA THR A 950 17.80 -33.15 45.58
C THR A 950 19.27 -33.40 45.93
N LEU A 951 19.51 -34.35 46.84
CA LEU A 951 20.84 -34.79 47.22
C LEU A 951 21.27 -35.98 46.36
N ILE A 952 22.53 -36.00 45.95
CA ILE A 952 23.17 -37.16 45.32
C ILE A 952 23.55 -38.17 46.40
N SER A 953 23.07 -39.40 46.27
CA SER A 953 23.29 -40.51 47.19
C SER A 953 24.74 -41.00 47.13
N ASN A 954 25.27 -41.27 45.93
CA ASN A 954 26.64 -41.74 45.73
C ASN A 954 27.43 -40.81 44.80
N LEU A 955 28.50 -40.23 45.31
CA LEU A 955 29.38 -39.33 44.55
C LEU A 955 30.20 -40.07 43.49
N SER A 956 30.35 -41.39 43.63
CA SER A 956 30.99 -42.26 42.62
C SER A 956 30.24 -42.28 41.29
N ASP A 957 28.94 -41.96 41.31
CA ASP A 957 28.10 -41.93 40.11
C ASP A 957 28.34 -40.68 39.26
N ILE A 958 29.13 -39.72 39.75
CA ILE A 958 29.58 -38.54 38.99
C ILE A 958 30.95 -38.80 38.38
N GLU A 959 31.13 -38.48 37.10
CA GLU A 959 32.41 -38.74 36.41
C GLU A 959 33.41 -37.59 36.59
N ASP A 960 32.94 -36.34 36.54
CA ASP A 960 33.80 -35.15 36.57
C ASP A 960 34.14 -34.72 38.01
N ILE A 961 35.43 -34.69 38.33
CA ILE A 961 35.96 -34.27 39.63
C ILE A 961 35.60 -32.82 40.01
N GLN A 962 35.52 -31.90 39.04
CA GLN A 962 35.16 -30.51 39.29
C GLN A 962 33.67 -30.42 39.67
N ILE A 963 32.83 -31.26 39.10
CA ILE A 963 31.41 -31.35 39.47
C ILE A 963 31.25 -31.98 40.87
N LYS A 964 32.02 -33.03 41.19
CA LYS A 964 32.08 -33.60 42.55
C LYS A 964 32.42 -32.55 43.60
N LYS A 965 33.41 -31.71 43.29
CA LYS A 965 33.83 -30.59 44.14
C LYS A 965 32.69 -29.59 44.39
N GLU A 966 31.98 -29.20 43.33
CA GLU A 966 30.88 -28.25 43.43
C GLU A 966 29.68 -28.82 44.18
N LEU A 967 29.39 -30.12 44.03
CA LEU A 967 28.37 -30.82 44.82
C LEU A 967 28.70 -30.80 46.33
N LEU A 968 29.97 -30.97 46.72
CA LEU A 968 30.41 -30.87 48.11
C LEU A 968 30.29 -29.44 48.65
N ILE A 969 30.77 -28.44 47.91
CA ILE A 969 30.71 -27.03 48.33
C ILE A 969 29.26 -26.57 48.58
N ASN A 970 28.31 -27.01 47.73
CA ASN A 970 26.91 -26.63 47.83
C ASN A 970 26.08 -27.56 48.75
N LEU A 971 26.73 -28.51 49.44
CA LEU A 971 26.08 -29.49 50.34
C LEU A 971 24.97 -30.32 49.64
N LYS A 972 25.20 -30.71 48.38
CA LYS A 972 24.24 -31.46 47.53
C LYS A 972 24.54 -32.95 47.42
N VAL A 973 25.23 -33.49 48.42
CA VAL A 973 25.58 -34.91 48.51
C VAL A 973 25.12 -35.41 49.88
N VAL A 974 24.61 -36.64 49.93
CA VAL A 974 24.30 -37.31 51.19
C VAL A 974 25.58 -37.40 52.03
N VAL A 975 25.49 -36.97 53.29
CA VAL A 975 26.63 -36.96 54.21
C VAL A 975 26.95 -38.39 54.60
N ASP A 976 27.98 -38.94 53.97
CA ASP A 976 28.47 -40.29 54.22
C ASP A 976 29.99 -40.38 54.01
N TRP A 977 30.63 -41.32 54.70
CA TRP A 977 32.07 -41.52 54.57
C TRP A 977 32.45 -42.02 53.19
N ASP A 978 31.64 -42.85 52.53
CA ASP A 978 31.97 -43.38 51.19
C ASP A 978 32.06 -42.24 50.17
N ASN A 979 31.20 -41.22 50.26
CA ASN A 979 31.24 -40.02 49.42
C ASN A 979 32.47 -39.15 49.67
N VAL A 980 32.86 -38.99 50.94
CA VAL A 980 34.08 -38.27 51.34
C VAL A 980 35.33 -38.98 50.83
N ILE A 981 35.36 -40.31 50.94
CA ILE A 981 36.47 -41.15 50.52
C ILE A 981 36.57 -41.18 48.98
N ASP A 982 35.46 -41.29 48.27
CA ASP A 982 35.44 -41.21 46.80
C ASP A 982 36.04 -39.89 46.31
N TYR A 983 35.63 -38.74 46.89
CA TYR A 983 36.23 -37.46 46.53
C TYR A 983 37.74 -37.41 46.84
N PHE A 984 38.14 -37.88 48.01
CA PHE A 984 39.55 -37.95 48.41
C PHE A 984 40.41 -38.80 47.45
N ASN A 985 39.91 -39.96 47.03
CA ASN A 985 40.60 -40.85 46.11
C ASN A 985 40.77 -40.20 44.72
N ASN A 986 39.77 -39.44 44.26
CA ASN A 986 39.85 -38.69 43.00
C ASN A 986 40.83 -37.49 43.09
N CYS A 987 41.04 -36.93 44.29
CA CYS A 987 41.98 -35.83 44.56
C CYS A 987 43.42 -36.28 44.89
N GLU A 988 43.94 -37.30 44.19
CA GLU A 988 45.29 -37.87 44.41
C GLU A 988 45.57 -38.25 45.88
N ASP A 989 44.54 -38.68 46.63
CA ASP A 989 44.65 -39.02 48.04
C ASP A 989 45.13 -37.85 48.93
N LYS A 990 44.72 -36.63 48.60
CA LYS A 990 44.96 -35.42 49.40
C LYS A 990 43.64 -34.81 49.85
N ILE A 991 43.63 -34.36 51.10
CA ILE A 991 42.54 -33.53 51.61
C ILE A 991 42.82 -32.10 51.15
N ASP A 992 42.10 -31.66 50.12
CA ASP A 992 42.20 -30.31 49.59
C ASP A 992 41.40 -29.30 50.44
N GLU A 993 41.52 -28.01 50.10
CA GLU A 993 40.84 -26.92 50.82
C GLU A 993 39.31 -27.08 50.82
N LYS A 994 38.72 -27.67 49.77
CA LYS A 994 37.28 -27.82 49.63
C LYS A 994 36.72 -28.95 50.47
N LEU A 995 37.43 -30.07 50.53
CA LEU A 995 37.09 -31.12 51.48
C LEU A 995 37.24 -30.63 52.93
N ILE A 996 38.25 -29.79 53.21
CA ILE A 996 38.40 -29.15 54.53
C ILE A 996 37.19 -28.25 54.85
N GLU A 997 36.74 -27.43 53.90
CA GLU A 997 35.57 -26.57 54.04
C GLU A 997 34.30 -27.39 54.33
N TYR A 998 34.09 -28.47 53.56
CA TYR A 998 32.98 -29.41 53.75
C TYR A 998 33.01 -30.07 55.13
N LEU A 999 34.14 -30.66 55.53
CA LEU A 999 34.31 -31.31 56.84
C LEU A 999 34.19 -30.33 58.01
N ASN A 1000 34.55 -29.05 57.81
CA ASN A 1000 34.43 -28.00 58.82
C ASN A 1000 33.01 -27.44 58.97
N THR A 1001 32.05 -27.91 58.15
CA THR A 1001 30.64 -27.57 58.27
C THR A 1001 30.04 -28.32 59.44
N GLU A 1002 29.40 -27.60 60.37
CA GLU A 1002 28.95 -28.18 61.64
C GLU A 1002 27.94 -29.33 61.44
N GLU A 1003 26.98 -29.15 60.54
CA GLU A 1003 25.99 -30.17 60.18
C GLU A 1003 26.64 -31.45 59.63
N VAL A 1004 27.54 -31.31 58.65
CA VAL A 1004 28.30 -32.42 58.05
C VAL A 1004 29.10 -33.15 59.13
N SER A 1005 29.87 -32.41 59.93
CA SER A 1005 30.72 -33.00 60.97
C SER A 1005 29.95 -33.76 62.04
N ASN A 1006 28.75 -33.29 62.39
CA ASN A 1006 27.89 -33.96 63.36
C ASN A 1006 27.37 -35.29 62.81
N GLN A 1007 26.88 -35.31 61.57
CA GLN A 1007 26.40 -36.54 60.92
C GLN A 1007 27.54 -37.54 60.71
N LEU A 1008 28.69 -37.10 60.20
CA LEU A 1008 29.87 -37.96 60.06
C LEU A 1008 30.40 -38.49 61.40
N SER A 1009 30.24 -37.74 62.50
CA SER A 1009 30.69 -38.19 63.83
C SER A 1009 29.88 -39.37 64.39
N GLU A 1010 28.67 -39.59 63.89
CA GLU A 1010 27.83 -40.75 64.24
C GLU A 1010 28.21 -42.00 63.42
N LEU A 1011 28.95 -41.81 62.33
CA LEU A 1011 29.40 -42.86 61.42
C LEU A 1011 30.86 -43.27 61.72
N SER A 1012 31.16 -44.56 61.62
CA SER A 1012 32.51 -45.10 61.81
C SER A 1012 33.21 -45.34 60.47
N LEU A 1013 34.49 -44.97 60.36
CA LEU A 1013 35.30 -45.29 59.18
C LEU A 1013 35.59 -46.80 59.08
N SER A 1014 35.73 -47.29 57.85
CA SER A 1014 36.03 -48.70 57.60
C SER A 1014 37.52 -48.99 57.83
N LYS A 1015 37.81 -50.28 58.05
CA LYS A 1015 39.16 -50.80 58.16
C LYS A 1015 39.98 -50.59 56.87
N ASP A 1016 39.31 -50.45 55.73
CA ASP A 1016 39.96 -50.33 54.42
C ASP A 1016 40.44 -48.88 54.12
N ASP A 1017 39.99 -47.89 54.89
CA ASP A 1017 40.22 -46.45 54.63
C ASP A 1017 41.46 -45.88 55.34
N LYS A 1018 42.40 -46.75 55.70
CA LYS A 1018 43.60 -46.40 56.48
C LYS A 1018 44.40 -45.23 55.89
N LYS A 1019 44.40 -45.10 54.56
CA LYS A 1019 45.10 -44.01 53.85
C LYS A 1019 44.43 -42.65 54.09
N PHE A 1020 43.10 -42.61 53.98
CA PHE A 1020 42.31 -41.42 54.28
C PHE A 1020 42.44 -41.02 55.76
N GLU A 1021 42.34 -41.98 56.69
CA GLU A 1021 42.53 -41.73 58.12
C GLU A 1021 43.88 -41.08 58.42
N GLY A 1022 44.96 -41.60 57.82
CA GLY A 1022 46.30 -41.05 57.99
C GLY A 1022 46.39 -39.59 57.56
N SER A 1023 45.79 -39.24 56.42
CA SER A 1023 45.70 -37.87 55.92
C SER A 1023 44.80 -36.98 56.80
N LEU A 1024 43.68 -37.50 57.29
CA LEU A 1024 42.74 -36.79 58.16
C LEU A 1024 43.37 -36.42 59.50
N LEU A 1025 44.15 -37.34 60.08
CA LEU A 1025 44.84 -37.13 61.35
C LEU A 1025 45.97 -36.09 61.28
N VAL A 1026 46.55 -35.85 60.10
CA VAL A 1026 47.64 -34.86 59.93
C VAL A 1026 47.15 -33.52 59.36
N CYS A 1027 45.85 -33.36 59.13
CA CYS A 1027 45.26 -32.14 58.59
C CYS A 1027 45.10 -31.06 59.68
N ASN A 1028 45.91 -29.99 59.59
CA ASN A 1028 45.93 -28.93 60.60
C ASN A 1028 44.80 -27.89 60.42
N GLU A 1029 44.17 -27.85 59.26
CA GLU A 1029 43.17 -26.87 58.85
C GLU A 1029 41.76 -27.17 59.39
N ILE A 1030 41.49 -28.41 59.83
CA ILE A 1030 40.20 -28.77 60.46
C ILE A 1030 40.06 -28.04 61.81
N LYS A 1031 38.91 -27.45 62.12
CA LYS A 1031 38.68 -26.74 63.39
C LYS A 1031 38.87 -27.68 64.58
N ASN A 1032 39.43 -27.17 65.67
CA ASN A 1032 39.79 -27.96 66.85
C ASN A 1032 38.64 -28.78 67.45
N ASP A 1033 37.44 -28.22 67.51
CA ASP A 1033 36.27 -28.91 68.08
C ASP A 1033 35.75 -30.02 67.16
N ILE A 1034 35.80 -29.80 65.85
CA ILE A 1034 35.42 -30.79 64.83
C ILE A 1034 36.45 -31.92 64.79
N TYR A 1035 37.74 -31.59 64.79
CA TYR A 1035 38.83 -32.55 64.82
C TYR A 1035 38.68 -33.55 65.98
N LYS A 1036 38.34 -33.06 67.19
CA LYS A 1036 38.06 -33.92 68.35
C LYS A 1036 36.90 -34.89 68.12
N LYS A 1037 35.82 -34.47 67.44
CA LYS A 1037 34.68 -35.35 67.10
C LYS A 1037 35.09 -36.41 66.07
N LEU A 1038 35.81 -35.99 65.02
CA LEU A 1038 36.25 -36.91 63.96
C LEU A 1038 37.28 -37.95 64.44
N LEU A 1039 38.05 -37.66 65.49
CA LEU A 1039 38.93 -38.66 66.11
C LEU A 1039 38.17 -39.90 66.60
N ASP A 1040 36.91 -39.77 67.00
CA ASP A 1040 36.12 -40.91 67.49
C ASP A 1040 35.71 -41.86 66.35
N CYS A 1041 35.66 -41.37 65.11
CA CYS A 1041 35.35 -42.14 63.91
C CYS A 1041 36.51 -43.02 63.42
N ILE A 1042 37.75 -42.67 63.78
CA ILE A 1042 38.98 -43.33 63.29
C ILE A 1042 39.08 -44.76 63.83
N TYR A 1043 39.27 -45.73 62.94
CA TYR A 1043 39.40 -47.14 63.28
C TYR A 1043 40.78 -47.47 63.90
N TYR A 1044 41.87 -46.99 63.31
CA TYR A 1044 43.22 -47.41 63.71
C TYR A 1044 43.85 -46.57 64.83
N VAL A 1045 44.75 -47.20 65.58
CA VAL A 1045 45.77 -46.50 66.39
C VAL A 1045 47.11 -46.51 65.65
N TYR A 1046 47.88 -45.43 65.78
CA TYR A 1046 49.02 -45.15 64.91
C TYR A 1046 50.35 -45.26 65.67
N ASN A 1047 51.17 -46.22 65.22
CA ASN A 1047 52.52 -46.45 65.70
C ASN A 1047 53.57 -45.53 65.06
N GLN A 1048 53.23 -44.95 63.91
CA GLN A 1048 54.03 -43.96 63.19
C GLN A 1048 53.09 -43.02 62.45
N LEU A 1049 53.24 -41.72 62.68
CA LEU A 1049 52.48 -40.67 62.00
C LEU A 1049 53.32 -39.38 61.93
N SER A 1050 53.09 -38.55 60.92
CA SER A 1050 53.83 -37.29 60.72
C SER A 1050 52.98 -36.08 61.14
N PHE A 1051 52.87 -35.87 62.45
CA PHE A 1051 52.05 -34.84 63.08
C PHE A 1051 52.84 -33.59 63.53
N GLU A 1052 54.09 -33.43 63.11
CA GLU A 1052 55.00 -32.35 63.52
C GLU A 1052 54.46 -30.95 63.17
N ASN A 1053 53.64 -30.86 62.13
CA ASN A 1053 53.05 -29.60 61.66
C ASN A 1053 51.66 -29.30 62.26
N LEU A 1054 51.14 -30.17 63.13
CA LEU A 1054 49.85 -29.95 63.78
C LEU A 1054 49.96 -28.93 64.92
N SER A 1055 48.87 -28.22 65.18
CA SER A 1055 48.76 -27.37 66.37
C SER A 1055 48.82 -28.20 67.67
N GLU A 1056 49.40 -27.61 68.71
CA GLU A 1056 49.59 -28.25 70.02
C GLU A 1056 48.29 -28.85 70.58
N HIS A 1057 47.17 -28.14 70.46
CA HIS A 1057 45.86 -28.59 70.94
C HIS A 1057 45.35 -29.87 70.22
N LYS A 1058 45.64 -30.01 68.93
CA LYS A 1058 45.33 -31.24 68.17
C LYS A 1058 46.23 -32.37 68.56
N VAL A 1059 47.53 -32.11 68.74
CA VAL A 1059 48.49 -33.12 69.16
C VAL A 1059 48.15 -33.66 70.53
N VAL A 1060 47.74 -32.82 71.48
CA VAL A 1060 47.23 -33.28 72.79
C VAL A 1060 46.06 -34.26 72.60
N SER A 1061 45.06 -33.87 71.82
CA SER A 1061 43.87 -34.71 71.56
C SER A 1061 44.23 -36.05 70.86
N LEU A 1062 45.20 -36.01 69.96
CA LEU A 1062 45.72 -37.15 69.22
C LEU A 1062 46.53 -38.11 70.12
N VAL A 1063 47.38 -37.57 71.00
CA VAL A 1063 48.16 -38.33 72.00
C VAL A 1063 47.24 -39.02 73.00
N GLU A 1064 46.16 -38.37 73.42
CA GLU A 1064 45.22 -38.96 74.38
C GLU A 1064 44.49 -40.18 73.80
N ARG A 1065 44.20 -40.20 72.49
CA ARG A 1065 43.27 -41.16 71.89
C ARG A 1065 43.89 -42.17 70.91
N LYS A 1066 44.79 -41.75 70.01
CA LYS A 1066 45.11 -42.54 68.79
C LYS A 1066 46.59 -42.84 68.55
N LEU A 1067 47.55 -42.10 69.11
CA LEU A 1067 48.97 -42.49 68.98
C LEU A 1067 49.28 -43.69 69.86
N THR A 1068 50.32 -44.47 69.59
CA THR A 1068 50.87 -45.48 70.51
C THR A 1068 52.31 -45.12 70.88
N ILE A 1069 52.83 -45.64 71.99
CA ILE A 1069 54.22 -45.37 72.36
C ILE A 1069 55.18 -46.16 71.47
N THR A 1070 55.94 -45.43 70.67
CA THR A 1070 57.04 -45.93 69.82
C THR A 1070 58.16 -44.92 69.87
N LYS A 1071 59.38 -45.34 69.57
CA LYS A 1071 60.53 -44.42 69.50
C LYS A 1071 60.24 -43.25 68.56
N SER A 1072 59.70 -43.53 67.37
CA SER A 1072 59.36 -42.48 66.40
C SER A 1072 58.33 -41.47 66.92
N ASN A 1073 57.22 -41.91 67.51
CA ASN A 1073 56.21 -40.99 68.03
C ASN A 1073 56.73 -40.23 69.26
N TYR A 1074 57.51 -40.89 70.11
CA TYR A 1074 58.11 -40.31 71.31
C TYR A 1074 59.11 -39.20 70.97
N ASP A 1075 60.07 -39.47 70.09
CA ASP A 1075 61.10 -38.52 69.67
C ASP A 1075 60.46 -37.30 69.00
N LYS A 1076 59.48 -37.51 68.11
CA LYS A 1076 58.73 -36.43 67.47
C LYS A 1076 57.97 -35.54 68.46
N LEU A 1077 57.34 -36.13 69.48
CA LEU A 1077 56.68 -35.37 70.54
C LEU A 1077 57.70 -34.58 71.36
N ARG A 1078 58.80 -35.21 71.76
CA ARG A 1078 59.85 -34.58 72.57
C ARG A 1078 60.52 -33.42 71.85
N GLU A 1079 60.76 -33.54 70.54
CA GLU A 1079 61.40 -32.51 69.72
C GLU A 1079 60.48 -31.33 69.41
N ASN A 1080 59.18 -31.58 69.16
CA ASN A 1080 58.28 -30.57 68.59
C ASN A 1080 57.16 -30.10 69.54
N PHE A 1081 56.82 -30.85 70.59
CA PHE A 1081 55.67 -30.59 71.47
C PHE A 1081 56.03 -30.81 72.94
N ALA A 1082 56.38 -29.71 73.63
CA ALA A 1082 56.81 -29.74 75.02
C ALA A 1082 55.86 -30.55 75.92
N ASP A 1083 56.43 -31.41 76.77
CA ASP A 1083 55.74 -32.25 77.78
C ASP A 1083 54.71 -33.27 77.26
N ASN A 1084 54.38 -33.30 75.96
CA ASN A 1084 53.39 -34.23 75.41
C ASN A 1084 53.94 -35.66 75.30
N HIS A 1085 55.26 -35.85 75.19
CA HIS A 1085 55.91 -37.15 75.28
C HIS A 1085 55.72 -37.78 76.67
N ILE A 1086 55.68 -36.97 77.74
CA ILE A 1086 55.33 -37.42 79.09
C ILE A 1086 53.87 -37.87 79.15
N THR A 1087 52.96 -37.15 78.51
CA THR A 1087 51.54 -37.55 78.43
C THR A 1087 51.37 -38.90 77.73
N LEU A 1088 52.14 -39.16 76.67
CA LEU A 1088 52.18 -40.46 75.98
C LEU A 1088 52.74 -41.57 76.90
N ILE A 1089 53.83 -41.30 77.63
CA ILE A 1089 54.40 -42.22 78.64
C ILE A 1089 53.37 -42.55 79.71
N VAL A 1090 52.67 -41.56 80.25
CA VAL A 1090 51.69 -41.76 81.33
C VAL A 1090 50.57 -42.69 80.88
N ARG A 1091 50.08 -42.51 79.66
CA ARG A 1091 48.97 -43.29 79.12
C ARG A 1091 49.38 -44.74 78.82
N ASP A 1092 50.63 -44.99 78.42
CA ASP A 1092 51.14 -46.32 78.07
C ASP A 1092 52.45 -46.67 78.81
N PHE A 1093 52.43 -46.50 80.14
CA PHE A 1093 53.64 -46.59 80.97
C PHE A 1093 54.26 -47.99 80.97
N ASN A 1094 53.45 -49.04 80.88
CA ASN A 1094 53.98 -50.41 80.92
C ASN A 1094 54.83 -50.69 79.66
N THR A 1095 54.33 -50.28 78.49
CA THR A 1095 55.05 -50.43 77.22
C THR A 1095 56.30 -49.55 77.18
N PHE A 1096 56.23 -48.33 77.73
CA PHE A 1096 57.41 -47.50 77.97
C PHE A 1096 58.46 -48.21 78.83
N PHE A 1097 58.03 -48.76 79.97
CA PHE A 1097 58.92 -49.34 80.96
C PHE A 1097 59.63 -50.61 80.47
N GLU A 1098 58.94 -51.46 79.68
CA GLU A 1098 59.55 -52.64 79.06
C GLU A 1098 60.68 -52.29 78.09
N LYS A 1099 60.58 -51.14 77.43
CA LYS A 1099 61.53 -50.66 76.42
C LYS A 1099 62.23 -49.37 76.83
N ILE A 1100 62.46 -49.19 78.12
CA ILE A 1100 63.02 -47.95 78.69
C ILE A 1100 64.35 -47.53 78.05
N GLU A 1101 65.15 -48.49 77.58
CA GLU A 1101 66.44 -48.25 76.91
C GLU A 1101 66.29 -47.62 75.52
N ASP A 1102 65.11 -47.74 74.89
CA ASP A 1102 64.84 -47.16 73.57
C ASP A 1102 64.54 -45.66 73.64
N PHE A 1103 64.24 -45.13 74.83
CA PHE A 1103 63.78 -43.75 75.06
C PHE A 1103 64.79 -42.96 75.88
N GLU A 1104 65.24 -41.82 75.36
CA GLU A 1104 66.10 -40.91 76.11
C GLU A 1104 65.26 -40.06 77.07
N THR A 1105 65.61 -40.06 78.36
CA THR A 1105 64.98 -39.23 79.39
C THR A 1105 66.02 -38.32 80.03
N ASP A 1106 65.71 -37.03 80.14
CA ASP A 1106 66.53 -36.09 80.89
C ASP A 1106 66.10 -35.97 82.37
N VAL A 1107 66.76 -35.07 83.09
CA VAL A 1107 66.52 -34.84 84.52
C VAL A 1107 65.09 -34.37 84.79
N ASP A 1108 64.53 -33.53 83.91
CA ASP A 1108 63.19 -32.97 84.06
C ASP A 1108 62.13 -34.01 83.71
N ASP A 1109 62.36 -34.83 82.68
CA ASP A 1109 61.54 -36.00 82.33
C ASP A 1109 61.44 -36.99 83.51
N ILE A 1110 62.59 -37.35 84.10
CA ILE A 1110 62.66 -38.25 85.25
C ILE A 1110 61.88 -37.66 86.44
N LEU A 1111 62.03 -36.37 86.71
CA LEU A 1111 61.29 -35.70 87.78
C LEU A 1111 59.79 -35.68 87.50
N SER A 1112 59.37 -35.42 86.26
CA SER A 1112 57.97 -35.41 85.84
C SER A 1112 57.35 -36.80 86.01
N ILE A 1113 58.02 -37.87 85.57
CA ILE A 1113 57.59 -39.27 85.76
C ILE A 1113 57.47 -39.63 87.25
N LEU A 1114 58.46 -39.27 88.08
CA LEU A 1114 58.45 -39.57 89.52
C LEU A 1114 57.38 -38.78 90.29
N LYS A 1115 57.04 -37.56 89.84
CA LYS A 1115 55.99 -36.72 90.45
C LYS A 1115 54.59 -37.10 89.99
N TYR A 1116 54.42 -37.65 88.78
CA TYR A 1116 53.11 -37.82 88.19
C TYR A 1116 52.25 -38.85 88.94
N ASP A 1117 51.14 -38.41 89.54
CA ASP A 1117 50.35 -39.24 90.44
C ASP A 1117 49.52 -40.33 89.74
N LYS A 1118 49.23 -40.19 88.43
CA LYS A 1118 48.56 -41.27 87.68
C LYS A 1118 49.45 -42.50 87.50
N ILE A 1119 50.77 -42.37 87.65
CA ILE A 1119 51.67 -43.54 87.65
C ILE A 1119 51.66 -44.13 89.06
N THR A 1120 51.27 -45.41 89.15
CA THR A 1120 51.16 -46.11 90.43
C THR A 1120 52.49 -46.07 91.18
N ILE A 1121 52.41 -46.07 92.51
CA ILE A 1121 53.62 -46.00 93.34
C ILE A 1121 54.56 -47.19 93.12
N ASP A 1122 54.00 -48.35 92.76
CA ASP A 1122 54.75 -49.55 92.39
C ASP A 1122 55.52 -49.37 91.10
N ASN A 1123 54.93 -48.74 90.10
CA ASN A 1123 55.59 -48.44 88.82
C ASN A 1123 56.67 -47.37 88.99
N ARG A 1124 56.42 -46.33 89.79
CA ARG A 1124 57.45 -45.34 90.15
C ARG A 1124 58.60 -45.98 90.94
N PHE A 1125 58.30 -46.88 91.87
CA PHE A 1125 59.31 -47.63 92.61
C PHE A 1125 60.15 -48.53 91.70
N LYS A 1126 59.52 -49.24 90.74
CA LYS A 1126 60.24 -50.02 89.72
C LYS A 1126 61.11 -49.12 88.83
N TYR A 1127 60.61 -47.94 88.44
CA TYR A 1127 61.37 -46.97 87.65
C TYR A 1127 62.67 -46.53 88.35
N ILE A 1128 62.61 -46.29 89.66
CA ILE A 1128 63.81 -45.94 90.45
C ILE A 1128 64.91 -47.00 90.34
N SER A 1129 64.55 -48.29 90.29
CA SER A 1129 65.55 -49.38 90.18
C SER A 1129 66.32 -49.39 88.85
N LYS A 1130 65.83 -48.66 87.83
CA LYS A 1130 66.47 -48.51 86.52
C LYS A 1130 67.23 -47.19 86.36
N LEU A 1131 67.10 -46.26 87.31
CA LEU A 1131 67.86 -45.02 87.29
C LEU A 1131 69.33 -45.27 87.58
N THR A 1132 70.22 -44.53 86.93
CA THR A 1132 71.64 -44.60 87.28
C THR A 1132 71.87 -43.97 88.64
N VAL A 1133 72.78 -44.57 89.41
CA VAL A 1133 73.16 -44.06 90.74
C VAL A 1133 73.62 -42.59 90.67
N GLN A 1134 74.33 -42.22 89.61
CA GLN A 1134 74.84 -40.87 89.39
C GLN A 1134 73.71 -39.85 89.25
N THR A 1135 72.64 -40.18 88.53
CA THR A 1135 71.44 -39.33 88.38
C THR A 1135 70.79 -39.02 89.73
N ILE A 1136 70.79 -39.97 90.65
CA ILE A 1136 70.25 -39.79 92.00
C ILE A 1136 71.19 -38.91 92.83
N ILE A 1137 72.51 -39.14 92.78
CA ILE A 1137 73.48 -38.39 93.58
C ILE A 1137 73.56 -36.92 93.17
N ASP A 1138 73.60 -36.65 91.86
CA ASP A 1138 73.86 -35.32 91.31
C ASP A 1138 72.67 -34.37 91.44
N ASN A 1139 71.44 -34.91 91.46
CA ASN A 1139 70.24 -34.10 91.54
C ASN A 1139 69.53 -34.25 92.89
N LYS A 1140 69.62 -33.20 93.72
CA LYS A 1140 68.98 -33.15 95.04
C LYS A 1140 67.46 -33.35 94.98
N ALA A 1141 66.77 -32.89 93.94
CA ALA A 1141 65.32 -33.04 93.82
C ALA A 1141 64.93 -34.49 93.50
N ILE A 1142 65.71 -35.17 92.63
CA ILE A 1142 65.55 -36.60 92.35
C ILE A 1142 65.87 -37.41 93.61
N ALA A 1143 67.01 -37.18 94.27
CA ALA A 1143 67.39 -37.84 95.52
C ALA A 1143 66.29 -37.73 96.58
N LYS A 1144 65.72 -36.53 96.74
CA LYS A 1144 64.61 -36.28 97.67
C LYS A 1144 63.38 -37.10 97.30
N LYS A 1145 62.95 -37.07 96.04
CA LYS A 1145 61.76 -37.83 95.59
C LYS A 1145 61.96 -39.34 95.65
N VAL A 1146 63.15 -39.83 95.29
CA VAL A 1146 63.55 -41.23 95.48
C VAL A 1146 63.44 -41.62 96.95
N GLY A 1147 63.98 -40.80 97.85
CA GLY A 1147 63.88 -41.03 99.30
C GLY A 1147 62.44 -41.05 99.80
N GLU A 1148 61.60 -40.12 99.37
CA GLU A 1148 60.17 -40.08 99.70
C GLU A 1148 59.42 -41.32 99.19
N ILE A 1149 59.68 -41.75 97.95
CA ILE A 1149 59.03 -42.94 97.36
C ILE A 1149 59.46 -44.21 98.11
N ILE A 1150 60.75 -44.37 98.41
CA ILE A 1150 61.28 -45.53 99.18
C ILE A 1150 60.66 -45.58 100.58
N LEU A 1151 60.55 -44.43 101.26
CA LEU A 1151 59.92 -44.36 102.58
C LEU A 1151 58.42 -44.70 102.51
N SER A 1152 57.71 -44.17 101.51
CA SER A 1152 56.27 -44.44 101.33
C SER A 1152 55.98 -45.91 101.00
N LYS A 1153 56.84 -46.57 100.20
CA LYS A 1153 56.74 -48.01 99.91
C LYS A 1153 57.23 -48.87 101.08
N SER A 1154 58.01 -48.29 102.01
CA SER A 1154 58.66 -49.00 103.13
C SER A 1154 59.47 -50.22 102.68
N SER A 1155 60.04 -50.17 101.46
CA SER A 1155 60.82 -51.24 100.86
C SER A 1155 62.15 -50.67 100.38
N LYS A 1156 63.25 -51.39 100.62
CA LYS A 1156 64.60 -50.93 100.29
C LYS A 1156 64.98 -51.23 98.84
N ILE A 1157 65.82 -50.39 98.27
CA ILE A 1157 66.56 -50.63 97.01
C ILE A 1157 68.04 -50.69 97.40
N GLU A 1158 68.78 -51.66 96.89
CA GLU A 1158 70.21 -51.78 97.20
C GLU A 1158 70.96 -50.59 96.60
N PHE A 1159 71.58 -49.80 97.48
CA PHE A 1159 72.33 -48.60 97.11
C PHE A 1159 73.71 -48.61 97.76
N GLU A 1160 74.69 -48.07 97.05
CA GLU A 1160 75.99 -47.76 97.63
C GLU A 1160 75.85 -46.67 98.70
N PHE A 1161 76.82 -46.64 99.62
CA PHE A 1161 76.81 -45.70 100.74
C PHE A 1161 76.68 -44.23 100.29
N ASN A 1162 77.36 -43.85 99.21
CA ASN A 1162 77.34 -42.47 98.70
C ASN A 1162 75.93 -42.05 98.25
N THR A 1163 75.17 -42.97 97.66
CA THR A 1163 73.78 -42.73 97.24
C THR A 1163 72.86 -42.62 98.45
N ILE A 1164 73.00 -43.53 99.42
CA ILE A 1164 72.26 -43.48 100.69
C ILE A 1164 72.55 -42.15 101.39
N GLU A 1165 73.81 -41.74 101.43
CA GLU A 1165 74.23 -40.48 102.03
C GLU A 1165 73.63 -39.27 101.30
N SER A 1166 73.65 -39.24 99.96
CA SER A 1166 73.04 -38.17 99.17
C SER A 1166 71.52 -38.09 99.41
N ILE A 1167 70.82 -39.23 99.41
CA ILE A 1167 69.38 -39.29 99.71
C ILE A 1167 69.10 -38.76 101.12
N VAL A 1168 69.82 -39.22 102.14
CA VAL A 1168 69.65 -38.75 103.53
C VAL A 1168 69.93 -37.25 103.66
N LYS A 1169 70.97 -36.72 102.99
CA LYS A 1169 71.27 -35.28 102.97
C LYS A 1169 70.17 -34.46 102.27
N SER A 1170 69.55 -35.03 101.25
CA SER A 1170 68.52 -34.36 100.43
C SER A 1170 67.13 -34.31 101.05
N LEU A 1171 66.79 -35.23 101.97
CA LEU A 1171 65.50 -35.25 102.68
C LEU A 1171 65.34 -34.02 103.58
N ASP A 1172 64.15 -33.43 103.64
CA ASP A 1172 63.96 -32.17 104.37
C ASP A 1172 63.75 -32.35 105.88
N SER A 1173 63.00 -33.39 106.28
CA SER A 1173 62.63 -33.58 107.69
C SER A 1173 63.63 -34.49 108.42
N THR A 1174 64.05 -34.08 109.62
CA THR A 1174 64.90 -34.92 110.48
C THR A 1174 64.23 -36.27 110.77
N GLU A 1175 62.90 -36.32 110.84
CA GLU A 1175 62.13 -37.57 110.94
C GLU A 1175 62.36 -38.50 109.75
N ASN A 1176 62.22 -38.01 108.52
CA ASN A 1176 62.42 -38.85 107.32
C ASN A 1176 63.88 -39.29 107.20
N LYS A 1177 64.83 -38.41 107.56
CA LYS A 1177 66.24 -38.78 107.62
C LYS A 1177 66.50 -39.93 108.60
N VAL A 1178 65.94 -39.84 109.81
CA VAL A 1178 66.10 -40.90 110.83
C VAL A 1178 65.41 -42.19 110.37
N LYS A 1179 64.19 -42.11 109.81
CA LYS A 1179 63.48 -43.29 109.26
C LYS A 1179 64.26 -43.95 108.13
N PHE A 1180 64.85 -43.16 107.23
CA PHE A 1180 65.67 -43.68 106.14
C PHE A 1180 66.95 -44.34 106.66
N VAL A 1181 67.66 -43.70 107.60
CA VAL A 1181 68.83 -44.32 108.25
C VAL A 1181 68.46 -45.60 108.98
N ASN A 1182 67.32 -45.64 109.68
CA ASN A 1182 66.82 -46.85 110.35
C ASN A 1182 66.52 -47.98 109.38
N LEU A 1183 66.07 -47.68 108.16
CA LEU A 1183 65.78 -48.65 107.11
C LEU A 1183 67.05 -49.35 106.60
N TYR A 1184 68.15 -48.60 106.43
CA TYR A 1184 69.44 -49.13 105.96
C TYR A 1184 70.42 -49.49 107.09
N PHE A 1185 70.02 -49.31 108.37
CA PHE A 1185 70.93 -49.37 109.52
C PHE A 1185 71.74 -50.68 109.64
N THR A 1186 71.12 -51.82 109.30
CA THR A 1186 71.76 -53.13 109.44
C THR A 1186 72.92 -53.34 108.47
N GLU A 1187 72.86 -52.74 107.29
CA GLU A 1187 73.81 -52.93 106.17
C GLU A 1187 75.00 -51.98 106.23
N LEU A 1188 74.90 -50.94 107.06
CA LEU A 1188 75.94 -49.93 107.18
C LEU A 1188 77.02 -50.36 108.18
N SER A 1189 78.30 -50.14 107.83
CA SER A 1189 79.43 -50.28 108.75
C SER A 1189 79.31 -49.29 109.90
N ASN A 1190 79.96 -49.57 111.04
CA ASN A 1190 79.92 -48.67 112.19
C ASN A 1190 80.41 -47.25 111.84
N GLU A 1191 81.43 -47.13 110.99
CA GLU A 1191 81.95 -45.83 110.50
C GLU A 1191 80.89 -45.08 109.69
N ASN A 1192 80.22 -45.77 108.77
CA ASN A 1192 79.18 -45.21 107.92
C ASN A 1192 77.94 -44.80 108.72
N ILE A 1193 77.54 -45.60 109.71
CA ILE A 1193 76.45 -45.27 110.63
C ILE A 1193 76.79 -44.00 111.42
N ILE A 1194 78.01 -43.91 111.96
CA ILE A 1194 78.44 -42.72 112.70
C ILE A 1194 78.41 -41.49 111.78
N SER A 1195 78.90 -41.61 110.54
CA SER A 1195 78.89 -40.52 109.56
C SER A 1195 77.46 -40.04 109.29
N LEU A 1196 76.55 -40.94 108.96
CA LEU A 1196 75.16 -40.60 108.68
C LEU A 1196 74.46 -40.02 109.91
N VAL A 1197 74.62 -40.63 111.08
CA VAL A 1197 73.97 -40.16 112.31
C VAL A 1197 74.47 -38.77 112.69
N LYS A 1198 75.77 -38.48 112.55
CA LYS A 1198 76.31 -37.11 112.74
C LYS A 1198 75.68 -36.09 111.78
N SER A 1199 75.30 -36.51 110.56
CA SER A 1199 74.67 -35.63 109.57
C SER A 1199 73.17 -35.38 109.79
N LEU A 1200 72.52 -36.07 110.75
CA LEU A 1200 71.07 -35.98 110.97
C LEU A 1200 70.65 -34.66 111.63
N SER A 1201 71.24 -34.32 112.78
CA SER A 1201 71.04 -33.04 113.47
C SER A 1201 72.11 -32.81 114.54
N TYR A 1202 72.18 -31.59 115.09
CA TYR A 1202 73.12 -31.23 116.16
C TYR A 1202 73.10 -32.21 117.35
N ASN A 1203 71.92 -32.58 117.85
CA ASN A 1203 71.85 -33.54 118.97
C ASN A 1203 72.40 -34.92 118.59
N HIS A 1204 72.30 -35.32 117.31
CA HIS A 1204 72.87 -36.58 116.82
C HIS A 1204 74.37 -36.51 116.59
N SER A 1205 74.95 -35.34 116.30
CA SER A 1205 76.41 -35.19 116.26
C SER A 1205 77.02 -35.28 117.66
N GLU A 1206 76.32 -34.74 118.67
CA GLU A 1206 76.73 -34.76 120.09
C GLU A 1206 76.70 -36.17 120.72
N LEU A 1207 76.06 -37.15 120.08
CA LEU A 1207 76.00 -38.55 120.54
C LEU A 1207 77.37 -39.22 120.65
N PHE A 1208 78.37 -38.74 119.90
CA PHE A 1208 79.70 -39.34 119.83
C PHE A 1208 80.79 -38.44 120.43
N VAL A 1209 80.43 -37.42 121.22
CA VAL A 1209 81.35 -36.49 121.88
C VAL A 1209 81.56 -36.91 123.34
N LYS A 1210 82.83 -36.90 123.79
CA LYS A 1210 83.20 -37.38 125.13
C LYS A 1210 82.53 -36.54 126.23
N GLN A 1211 81.93 -37.21 127.21
CA GLN A 1211 81.18 -36.67 128.36
C GLN A 1211 79.81 -36.03 128.06
N HIS A 1212 79.40 -35.93 126.80
CA HIS A 1212 78.10 -35.38 126.44
C HIS A 1212 76.99 -36.41 126.61
N LYS A 1213 75.78 -35.93 126.94
CA LYS A 1213 74.59 -36.78 127.14
C LYS A 1213 73.36 -36.13 126.46
N PRO A 1214 73.32 -36.13 125.11
CA PRO A 1214 72.31 -35.41 124.34
C PRO A 1214 70.89 -35.94 124.58
N LEU A 1215 69.92 -35.06 124.33
CA LEU A 1215 68.49 -35.32 124.51
C LEU A 1215 67.78 -35.43 123.15
N PHE A 1216 67.02 -36.52 122.98
CA PHE A 1216 66.19 -36.76 121.81
C PHE A 1216 64.73 -36.75 122.22
N ASN A 1217 63.82 -36.36 121.32
CA ASN A 1217 62.40 -36.50 121.59
C ASN A 1217 62.03 -37.98 121.62
N ASP A 1218 61.18 -38.34 122.57
CA ASP A 1218 60.74 -39.70 122.81
C ASP A 1218 59.68 -40.15 121.78
N ASN A 1219 60.14 -40.53 120.59
CA ASN A 1219 59.31 -41.02 119.51
C ASN A 1219 59.85 -42.34 118.94
N ILE A 1220 59.01 -43.06 118.21
CA ILE A 1220 59.27 -44.43 117.77
C ILE A 1220 60.56 -44.52 116.93
N TYR A 1221 60.79 -43.57 116.02
CA TYR A 1221 61.95 -43.59 115.14
C TYR A 1221 63.27 -43.27 115.87
N ASN A 1222 63.28 -42.34 116.84
CA ASN A 1222 64.46 -42.08 117.65
C ASN A 1222 64.72 -43.23 118.64
N ARG A 1223 63.67 -43.84 119.20
CA ARG A 1223 63.81 -45.06 120.03
C ARG A 1223 64.42 -46.20 119.22
N ASP A 1224 63.95 -46.42 117.99
CA ASP A 1224 64.49 -47.46 117.10
C ASP A 1224 65.97 -47.18 116.78
N LEU A 1225 66.30 -45.94 116.41
CA LEU A 1225 67.68 -45.53 116.12
C LEU A 1225 68.60 -45.76 117.33
N LEU A 1226 68.21 -45.27 118.52
CA LEU A 1226 69.02 -45.42 119.74
C LEU A 1226 69.11 -46.88 120.20
N THR A 1227 68.07 -47.69 120.02
CA THR A 1227 68.10 -49.13 120.31
C THR A 1227 69.11 -49.84 119.40
N LYS A 1228 69.07 -49.54 118.10
CA LYS A 1228 70.00 -50.08 117.11
C LYS A 1228 71.44 -49.59 117.32
N LEU A 1229 71.64 -48.34 117.74
CA LEU A 1229 72.95 -47.83 118.14
C LEU A 1229 73.49 -48.54 119.38
N LYS A 1230 72.63 -48.84 120.36
CA LYS A 1230 73.02 -49.58 121.57
C LYS A 1230 73.38 -51.02 121.24
N SER A 1231 72.63 -51.70 120.38
CA SER A 1231 72.90 -53.10 120.02
C SER A 1231 74.22 -53.27 119.26
N LYS A 1232 74.66 -52.27 118.47
CA LYS A 1232 75.99 -52.25 117.85
C LYS A 1232 77.11 -51.74 118.78
N GLY A 1233 76.81 -51.46 120.06
CA GLY A 1233 77.78 -50.98 121.04
C GLY A 1233 78.27 -49.54 120.81
N LEU A 1234 77.61 -48.78 119.92
CA LEU A 1234 77.96 -47.40 119.58
C LEU A 1234 77.52 -46.40 120.66
N ILE A 1235 76.53 -46.78 121.48
CA ILE A 1235 76.16 -46.07 122.70
C ILE A 1235 76.07 -47.05 123.86
N ASN A 1236 76.36 -46.58 125.06
CA ASN A 1236 76.38 -47.41 126.26
C ASN A 1236 74.95 -47.66 126.78
N SER A 1237 74.17 -46.59 126.96
CA SER A 1237 72.79 -46.68 127.42
C SER A 1237 71.97 -45.48 126.98
N PHE A 1238 70.66 -45.64 126.96
CA PHE A 1238 69.72 -44.53 126.84
C PHE A 1238 68.50 -44.83 127.70
N GLY A 1239 67.86 -43.78 128.20
CA GLY A 1239 66.67 -43.90 129.05
C GLY A 1239 65.90 -42.59 129.10
N ILE A 1240 64.68 -42.66 129.64
CA ILE A 1240 63.81 -41.49 129.81
C ILE A 1240 64.52 -40.48 130.71
N TYR A 1241 64.58 -39.22 130.27
CA TYR A 1241 65.27 -38.17 130.99
C TYR A 1241 64.45 -37.74 132.21
N VAL A 1242 64.99 -37.96 133.41
CA VAL A 1242 64.26 -37.78 134.69
C VAL A 1242 63.64 -36.38 134.86
N LYS A 1243 64.17 -35.34 134.19
CA LYS A 1243 63.61 -33.97 134.26
C LYS A 1243 62.54 -33.67 133.20
N ASP A 1244 62.43 -34.49 132.15
CA ASP A 1244 61.46 -34.32 131.06
C ASP A 1244 61.16 -35.68 130.42
N ASN A 1245 60.00 -36.24 130.75
CA ASN A 1245 59.58 -37.57 130.29
C ASN A 1245 59.32 -37.63 128.78
N SER A 1246 59.24 -36.48 128.09
CA SER A 1246 59.13 -36.41 126.63
C SER A 1246 60.48 -36.54 125.91
N LYS A 1247 61.59 -36.63 126.66
CA LYS A 1247 62.93 -36.76 126.11
C LYS A 1247 63.68 -38.00 126.59
N ILE A 1248 64.45 -38.57 125.67
CA ILE A 1248 65.38 -39.67 125.91
C ILE A 1248 66.78 -39.08 126.04
N LYS A 1249 67.44 -39.39 127.15
CA LYS A 1249 68.86 -39.07 127.34
C LYS A 1249 69.69 -40.26 126.91
N ALA A 1250 70.55 -40.07 125.93
CA ALA A 1250 71.50 -41.08 125.48
C ALA A 1250 72.89 -40.83 126.08
N VAL A 1251 73.61 -41.90 126.38
CA VAL A 1251 74.97 -41.89 126.89
C VAL A 1251 75.84 -42.69 125.95
N ALA A 1252 76.80 -42.01 125.34
CA ALA A 1252 77.78 -42.62 124.44
C ALA A 1252 78.62 -43.70 125.15
N ASN A 1253 79.09 -44.68 124.37
CA ASN A 1253 80.10 -45.64 124.83
C ASN A 1253 81.47 -44.99 124.63
N TYR A 1254 82.27 -44.86 125.70
CA TYR A 1254 83.56 -44.15 125.67
C TYR A 1254 84.75 -45.08 125.59
#